data_AF-A0A7H8H8U1-F1
#
_entry.id   AF-A0A7H8H8U1-F1
#
_cell.length_a   1.000
_cell.length_b   1.000
_cell.length_c   1.000
_cell.angle_alpha   90.00
_cell.angle_beta   90.00
_cell.angle_gamma   90.00
#
_symmetry.space_group_name_H-M   'P 1'
#
loop_
_entity.id
_entity.type
_entity.pdbx_description
1 polymer ?
#
loop_
_entity_poly.entity_id
_entity_poly.type
_entity_poly.pdbx_seq_one_letter_code
_entity_poly.pdbx_strand_id
1 'polypeptide(L)'
;MRTKRVLSPAAAFAALSLLLATPAAPASAAPAAAPAVRPAAQAAAATYTASSQLAGYPASNVGDGNQDSYWESTNNQFPQWVQADLGTPTDVAQLVLKLPAANWGARTETFSVQGSTDGTTFTDLKPSAGYVFDPAKANTVTVDVSGKPRYVRLNVSANTGWPAAQLSEFEVHGPAGGDTQPPSAPGNLAYTQPAGGQIRLTWSASTDNTGVAGYDVYANGQLRGSVGGTVLTYTDSQPDGATVSYFVRAKDAAGNQSAASNTVTRAGTQAGTNLALGKPITASSTEWTYVAANANDDSLTTYWEGGGGTYPNLLTVALGANADLNQVVVKLNPDPAWGPRTQTIAVEGREQSASAFTTLAAAQTYSFSPATGNTVTIPLGGRAADVRLRVTANSGAGGGQAAEFQVFGVPAPNPDLTISGVSWSPQNPVETDAITASATVRNAGTAASGATNVNLYLGTTKVGTANVGALAAGASTTVSANIGTRDAGSYQLTAKVDEANAVIEQNEANNSFTSSTALVVSPVQSSDLVAATAWSPGNPSAGNTVTFTTTLRNQGTVASAGGAHGVTVTISDQSGTVVKTLTGSYTGAIAAGATAAPVTVGTWTAANGRYTVKTVVANDANELPVKQGNNTGTQALFVGRGANMPYDMYEAEDGVLAGGAGVVGPNRTIGDLAGEASGRKAVTLNSTGSSVEFTTRAATNTLVTRFSIPDSAGGGGINATLNVYVDGTFLKAIDLTSHYAWLYGAETGPGNSPGTGPRHIYDEASTLLGTTVPAGHRIKLQKDAANSTNYAIDFVNFEQATAVGNPDPAHFATPAGFTQQDVQAALDKVRQDATLTGVYLPAGDYALSSKLNVYGKAVTVTGAGPWFTKFSAPSGQENTDIGIDVQSSANGSTFSGFAVFGNYTSRIDGPGKVFNLTNVANLMIDNIWVEHQVVMVWGTNVDNTTIKNSRIRDTFADGVNLTNGSTGNHVTNIEARSTGDDSFALFAATDINAGNQYDNVFENLTALTPWRAAGLAVYGGYNNTFRNLYIADTLTYSAITISSLDFGYPFLGFGPQPTTVQNASLVRDGGHFWGQQTFPAIWLFSASKEFRGIRVSDVDIQSPTYSGIMFQTKYDGTTPEHPVEDTVLTNVSITGAHRSGDAFDAKSGIGIWANELPEPGQGPAVGSATFTGLTLADNAEDIRNRTTTFTINRT
;
A
#
# COMPACT_ATOMS: atom_id res chain seq x y z
N MET A 1 33.21 -48.25 -2.39
CA MET A 1 34.43 -48.98 -1.96
C MET A 1 34.74 -48.65 -0.49
N ARG A 2 35.58 -49.44 0.20
CA ARG A 2 36.32 -49.11 1.45
C ARG A 2 35.57 -48.29 2.55
N THR A 3 35.02 -48.93 3.59
CA THR A 3 35.64 -49.15 4.95
C THR A 3 35.90 -47.87 5.77
N LYS A 4 35.66 -47.77 7.09
CA LYS A 4 35.28 -48.73 8.17
C LYS A 4 34.68 -47.92 9.36
N ARG A 5 33.65 -48.41 10.07
CA ARG A 5 33.69 -48.99 11.45
C ARG A 5 34.40 -48.13 12.53
N VAL A 6 33.68 -47.59 13.53
CA VAL A 6 33.24 -48.23 14.81
C VAL A 6 34.38 -48.28 15.86
N LEU A 7 34.23 -47.65 17.04
CA LEU A 7 33.83 -48.31 18.30
C LEU A 7 33.32 -47.33 19.40
N SER A 8 32.42 -47.84 20.25
CA SER A 8 32.05 -47.39 21.62
C SER A 8 32.83 -48.25 22.67
N PRO A 9 32.55 -48.34 24.00
CA PRO A 9 31.47 -47.77 24.85
C PRO A 9 31.94 -47.33 26.29
N ALA A 10 30.99 -47.30 27.25
CA ALA A 10 31.15 -47.53 28.71
C ALA A 10 31.78 -46.40 29.58
N ALA A 11 31.45 -46.25 30.87
CA ALA A 11 30.32 -46.77 31.68
C ALA A 11 30.11 -45.88 32.94
N ALA A 12 29.05 -46.16 33.73
CA ALA A 12 28.68 -45.44 34.95
C ALA A 12 29.06 -46.20 36.26
N PHE A 13 28.39 -45.85 37.37
CA PHE A 13 28.50 -46.36 38.76
C PHE A 13 29.65 -45.82 39.64
N ALA A 14 29.57 -45.81 40.99
CA ALA A 14 28.44 -45.58 41.91
C ALA A 14 28.91 -45.55 43.40
N ALA A 15 28.13 -44.87 44.25
CA ALA A 15 27.74 -45.25 45.62
C ALA A 15 28.77 -45.75 46.68
N LEU A 16 29.00 -44.88 47.67
CA LEU A 16 28.54 -45.03 49.08
C LEU A 16 29.34 -45.90 50.10
N SER A 17 29.32 -45.44 51.37
CA SER A 17 29.49 -46.18 52.65
C SER A 17 30.89 -46.74 53.00
N LEU A 18 31.36 -46.82 54.27
CA LEU A 18 30.91 -46.46 55.65
C LEU A 18 32.20 -46.45 56.56
N LEU A 19 32.36 -45.97 57.82
CA LEU A 19 31.61 -45.17 58.83
C LEU A 19 32.67 -44.63 59.88
N LEU A 20 32.22 -43.86 60.90
CA LEU A 20 32.85 -43.63 62.23
C LEU A 20 34.29 -43.06 62.34
N ALA A 21 34.42 -41.76 62.68
CA ALA A 21 34.88 -41.27 64.01
C ALA A 21 35.21 -39.76 64.02
N THR A 22 34.96 -39.08 65.14
CA THR A 22 35.30 -37.66 65.44
C THR A 22 36.26 -37.63 66.67
N PRO A 23 37.07 -36.58 66.97
CA PRO A 23 36.71 -35.14 66.87
C PRO A 23 37.81 -34.11 66.54
N ALA A 24 37.36 -32.85 66.40
CA ALA A 24 38.13 -31.58 66.44
C ALA A 24 39.12 -31.27 65.30
N ALA A 25 39.35 -29.97 65.07
CA ALA A 25 40.04 -29.43 63.89
C ALA A 25 41.52 -29.07 64.14
N PRO A 26 42.30 -28.92 63.06
CA PRO A 26 42.93 -27.62 62.82
C PRO A 26 42.69 -27.05 61.41
N ALA A 27 43.14 -25.81 61.20
CA ALA A 27 42.79 -24.96 60.06
C ALA A 27 43.32 -25.41 58.68
N SER A 28 42.54 -25.12 57.63
CA SER A 28 43.03 -25.04 56.26
C SER A 28 43.80 -23.73 56.04
N ALA A 29 45.12 -23.80 55.90
CA ALA A 29 45.94 -22.66 55.51
C ALA A 29 45.69 -22.27 54.03
N ALA A 30 45.85 -20.98 53.72
CA ALA A 30 45.50 -20.43 52.42
C ALA A 30 46.50 -20.79 51.29
N PRO A 31 46.06 -20.84 50.03
CA PRO A 31 46.93 -20.60 48.88
C PRO A 31 47.62 -19.23 49.04
N ALA A 32 48.89 -19.12 48.61
CA ALA A 32 49.62 -17.87 48.70
C ALA A 32 48.91 -16.75 47.90
N ALA A 33 48.84 -15.55 48.48
CA ALA A 33 48.16 -14.42 47.85
C ALA A 33 48.84 -14.04 46.52
N ALA A 34 48.02 -13.84 45.49
CA ALA A 34 48.42 -13.03 44.34
C ALA A 34 48.77 -11.61 44.82
N PRO A 35 49.70 -10.89 44.15
CA PRO A 35 49.99 -9.51 44.50
C PRO A 35 48.71 -8.66 44.44
N ALA A 36 48.56 -7.75 45.41
CA ALA A 36 47.31 -7.05 45.65
C ALA A 36 46.74 -6.38 44.40
N VAL A 37 45.47 -6.65 44.10
CA VAL A 37 44.74 -6.04 42.99
C VAL A 37 44.70 -4.53 43.21
N ARG A 38 45.30 -3.77 42.28
CA ARG A 38 45.27 -2.30 42.30
C ARG A 38 43.83 -1.85 42.00
N PRO A 39 43.20 -0.98 42.82
CA PRO A 39 41.90 -0.42 42.49
C PRO A 39 41.95 0.40 41.19
N ALA A 40 41.03 0.15 40.25
CA ALA A 40 40.95 0.82 38.94
C ALA A 40 40.32 2.25 39.02
N ALA A 41 40.59 2.97 40.11
CA ALA A 41 39.72 4.02 40.64
C ALA A 41 39.83 5.42 39.97
N GLN A 42 40.51 5.55 38.82
CA GLN A 42 40.72 6.85 38.15
C GLN A 42 40.38 6.87 36.65
N ALA A 43 40.11 5.71 36.02
CA ALA A 43 39.73 5.64 34.61
C ALA A 43 38.25 5.98 34.38
N ALA A 44 37.34 5.27 35.07
CA ALA A 44 35.88 5.35 34.91
C ALA A 44 35.22 6.67 35.36
N ALA A 45 36.01 7.71 35.65
CA ALA A 45 35.56 9.06 35.96
C ALA A 45 36.32 10.15 35.16
N ALA A 46 37.26 9.75 34.29
CA ALA A 46 38.01 10.67 33.44
C ALA A 46 37.19 11.09 32.21
N THR A 47 37.47 12.28 31.67
CA THR A 47 36.85 12.73 30.40
C THR A 47 37.85 12.57 29.25
N TYR A 48 37.47 11.85 28.19
CA TYR A 48 38.38 11.49 27.10
C TYR A 48 38.20 12.37 25.85
N THR A 49 39.32 12.77 25.23
CA THR A 49 39.39 13.57 24.00
C THR A 49 40.54 13.11 23.11
N ALA A 50 40.49 13.38 21.80
CA ALA A 50 41.52 12.97 20.84
C ALA A 50 41.79 14.05 19.77
N SER A 51 42.93 13.94 19.09
CA SER A 51 43.30 14.81 17.95
C SER A 51 42.39 14.65 16.72
N SER A 52 41.88 13.44 16.50
CA SER A 52 40.88 13.13 15.48
C SER A 52 40.17 11.81 15.83
N GLN A 53 39.06 11.51 15.14
CA GLN A 53 38.34 10.25 15.25
C GLN A 53 37.57 9.95 13.96
N LEU A 54 37.45 8.67 13.60
CA LEU A 54 36.56 8.23 12.53
C LEU A 54 35.11 8.09 13.02
N ALA A 55 34.15 8.23 12.10
CA ALA A 55 32.73 8.01 12.39
C ALA A 55 32.50 6.55 12.83
N GLY A 56 31.90 6.36 14.00
CA GLY A 56 31.71 5.04 14.63
C GLY A 56 32.77 4.66 15.68
N TYR A 57 33.93 5.34 15.71
CA TYR A 57 35.04 5.02 16.62
C TYR A 57 35.48 6.23 17.47
N PRO A 58 34.57 6.81 18.28
CA PRO A 58 34.83 8.05 19.02
C PRO A 58 35.81 7.86 20.18
N ALA A 59 36.45 8.96 20.59
CA ALA A 59 37.41 9.00 21.70
C ALA A 59 36.82 8.57 23.06
N SER A 60 35.49 8.57 23.23
CA SER A 60 34.81 8.06 24.42
C SER A 60 35.00 6.56 24.64
N ASN A 61 35.31 5.80 23.58
CA ASN A 61 35.44 4.35 23.65
C ASN A 61 36.64 3.92 24.51
N VAL A 62 37.69 4.75 24.68
CA VAL A 62 38.92 4.37 25.41
C VAL A 62 38.77 4.29 26.94
N GLY A 63 37.56 4.39 27.46
CA GLY A 63 37.25 4.29 28.87
C GLY A 63 35.78 3.95 29.13
N ASP A 64 35.12 3.24 28.20
CA ASP A 64 33.77 2.74 28.38
C ASP A 64 33.71 1.41 29.19
N GLY A 65 34.87 0.78 29.42
CA GLY A 65 35.00 -0.49 30.15
C GLY A 65 34.77 -1.73 29.29
N ASN A 66 34.64 -1.56 27.96
CA ASN A 66 34.40 -2.63 27.00
C ASN A 66 35.59 -2.77 26.03
N GLN A 67 36.49 -3.73 26.29
CA GLN A 67 37.66 -3.97 25.44
C GLN A 67 37.33 -4.33 23.98
N ASP A 68 36.12 -4.77 23.63
CA ASP A 68 35.72 -5.00 22.24
C ASP A 68 35.30 -3.71 21.49
N SER A 69 35.15 -2.59 22.21
CA SER A 69 35.03 -1.22 21.73
C SER A 69 36.42 -0.63 21.42
N TYR A 70 36.53 0.37 20.53
CA TYR A 70 37.78 1.11 20.32
C TYR A 70 37.61 2.49 19.65
N TRP A 71 38.56 3.39 19.89
CA TRP A 71 38.79 4.64 19.17
C TRP A 71 39.75 4.41 17.98
N GLU A 72 39.52 5.08 16.85
CA GLU A 72 40.42 5.12 15.70
C GLU A 72 40.61 6.56 15.19
N SER A 73 41.87 7.01 15.13
CA SER A 73 42.25 8.31 14.56
C SER A 73 42.15 8.34 13.02
N THR A 74 42.16 9.52 12.40
CA THR A 74 42.21 9.67 10.93
C THR A 74 43.46 8.99 10.33
N ASN A 75 43.22 8.07 9.39
CA ASN A 75 44.24 7.28 8.72
C ASN A 75 45.36 8.11 8.05
N ASN A 76 46.60 7.64 8.21
CA ASN A 76 47.86 8.17 7.68
C ASN A 76 48.29 9.55 8.21
N GLN A 77 47.78 10.00 9.37
CA GLN A 77 48.06 11.33 9.93
C GLN A 77 48.89 11.31 11.23
N PHE A 78 49.83 10.37 11.41
CA PHE A 78 50.68 10.34 12.59
C PHE A 78 51.58 11.61 12.71
N PRO A 79 51.82 12.13 13.94
CA PRO A 79 51.33 11.63 15.22
C PRO A 79 49.87 12.00 15.50
N GLN A 80 49.17 11.09 16.18
CA GLN A 80 47.80 11.27 16.67
C GLN A 80 47.79 11.02 18.18
N TRP A 81 46.88 11.67 18.92
CA TRP A 81 46.83 11.55 20.37
C TRP A 81 45.42 11.32 20.90
N VAL A 82 45.37 10.64 22.06
CA VAL A 82 44.19 10.50 22.91
C VAL A 82 44.57 10.87 24.34
N GLN A 83 43.65 11.52 25.06
CA GLN A 83 43.92 12.22 26.31
C GLN A 83 42.78 12.04 27.32
N ALA A 84 43.13 11.65 28.54
CA ALA A 84 42.26 11.60 29.70
C ALA A 84 42.42 12.88 30.54
N ASP A 85 41.32 13.56 30.88
CA ASP A 85 41.26 14.57 31.94
C ASP A 85 40.81 13.92 33.26
N LEU A 86 41.68 13.92 34.26
CA LEU A 86 41.43 13.42 35.62
C LEU A 86 40.70 14.44 36.52
N GLY A 87 40.33 15.61 35.97
CA GLY A 87 39.63 16.70 36.66
C GLY A 87 40.51 17.53 37.60
N THR A 88 41.44 16.91 38.33
CA THR A 88 42.42 17.59 39.20
C THR A 88 43.82 16.98 39.09
N PRO A 89 44.91 17.73 39.43
CA PRO A 89 46.27 17.20 39.44
C PRO A 89 46.42 16.02 40.41
N THR A 90 46.61 14.83 39.86
CA THR A 90 46.50 13.53 40.54
C THR A 90 47.81 12.76 40.37
N ASP A 91 48.29 12.10 41.43
CA ASP A 91 49.54 11.33 41.34
C ASP A 91 49.31 10.05 40.54
N VAL A 92 50.07 9.87 39.45
CA VAL A 92 49.99 8.70 38.56
C VAL A 92 51.29 7.90 38.65
N ALA A 93 51.14 6.58 38.82
CA ALA A 93 52.23 5.61 38.91
C ALA A 93 52.25 4.60 37.74
N GLN A 94 51.10 4.32 37.11
CA GLN A 94 51.00 3.30 36.07
C GLN A 94 49.80 3.56 35.15
N LEU A 95 49.97 3.22 33.86
CA LEU A 95 48.89 3.09 32.89
C LEU A 95 48.68 1.62 32.51
N VAL A 96 47.45 1.23 32.22
CA VAL A 96 47.11 -0.04 31.57
C VAL A 96 46.31 0.27 30.29
N LEU A 97 46.81 -0.22 29.16
CA LEU A 97 46.37 0.14 27.82
C LEU A 97 45.96 -1.13 27.07
N LYS A 98 44.85 -1.12 26.34
CA LYS A 98 44.35 -2.30 25.61
C LYS A 98 43.91 -2.02 24.18
N LEU A 99 43.96 -3.05 23.34
CA LEU A 99 43.24 -3.16 22.05
C LEU A 99 42.25 -4.33 22.12
N PRO A 100 41.31 -4.50 21.16
CA PRO A 100 40.39 -5.63 21.16
C PRO A 100 41.13 -6.96 21.14
N ALA A 101 40.63 -7.96 21.88
CA ALA A 101 41.29 -9.27 21.98
C ALA A 101 40.83 -10.23 20.88
N ALA A 102 39.55 -10.17 20.48
CA ALA A 102 38.99 -11.00 19.43
C ALA A 102 39.42 -10.51 18.03
N ASN A 103 39.87 -11.44 17.17
CA ASN A 103 40.19 -11.21 15.75
C ASN A 103 41.32 -10.19 15.42
N TRP A 104 41.92 -9.54 16.43
CA TRP A 104 42.99 -8.56 16.21
C TRP A 104 44.38 -9.18 16.32
N GLY A 105 45.14 -9.15 15.23
CA GLY A 105 46.53 -9.61 15.19
C GLY A 105 47.49 -8.72 16.01
N ALA A 106 48.58 -9.34 16.47
CA ALA A 106 49.65 -8.70 17.24
C ALA A 106 50.28 -7.53 16.47
N ARG A 107 50.54 -6.42 17.17
CA ARG A 107 51.11 -5.20 16.59
C ARG A 107 51.95 -4.42 17.57
N THR A 108 52.76 -3.50 17.07
CA THR A 108 53.48 -2.52 17.88
C THR A 108 52.89 -1.14 17.62
N GLU A 109 52.49 -0.43 18.67
CA GLU A 109 52.21 1.01 18.58
C GLU A 109 53.33 1.78 19.28
N THR A 110 53.84 2.83 18.62
CA THR A 110 54.92 3.66 19.14
C THR A 110 54.34 4.95 19.68
N PHE A 111 54.52 5.23 20.96
CA PHE A 111 53.94 6.41 21.61
C PHE A 111 54.80 6.94 22.77
N SER A 112 54.72 8.24 23.03
CA SER A 112 55.12 8.81 24.33
C SER A 112 53.90 8.97 25.24
N VAL A 113 54.14 8.94 26.56
CA VAL A 113 53.13 9.29 27.56
C VAL A 113 53.44 10.70 28.05
N GLN A 114 52.49 11.61 27.90
CA GLN A 114 52.65 13.02 28.27
C GLN A 114 51.72 13.40 29.44
N GLY A 115 52.16 14.36 30.24
CA GLY A 115 51.41 14.92 31.36
C GLY A 115 51.29 16.43 31.26
N SER A 116 50.17 16.96 31.75
CA SER A 116 49.92 18.40 31.86
C SER A 116 49.05 18.71 33.08
N THR A 117 49.19 19.89 33.66
CA THR A 117 48.28 20.43 34.69
C THR A 117 47.28 21.44 34.16
N ASP A 118 47.54 22.06 33.00
CA ASP A 118 46.76 23.15 32.40
C ASP A 118 45.93 22.71 31.18
N GLY A 119 46.33 21.64 30.49
CA GLY A 119 45.67 21.13 29.28
C GLY A 119 46.24 21.71 27.98
N THR A 120 47.30 22.51 28.06
CA THR A 120 47.96 23.16 26.92
C THR A 120 49.45 22.89 26.87
N THR A 121 50.14 22.92 28.01
CA THR A 121 51.58 22.67 28.15
C THR A 121 51.82 21.22 28.57
N PHE A 122 52.54 20.43 27.76
CA PHE A 122 52.78 19.00 28.01
C PHE A 122 54.25 18.66 28.09
N THR A 123 54.59 17.75 29.01
CA THR A 123 55.92 17.14 29.15
C THR A 123 55.81 15.61 29.11
N ASP A 124 56.81 14.93 28.57
CA ASP A 124 56.84 13.46 28.52
C ASP A 124 57.05 12.89 29.94
N LEU A 125 56.03 12.23 30.50
CA LEU A 125 56.12 11.35 31.67
C LEU A 125 56.81 10.02 31.31
N LYS A 126 56.75 9.64 30.03
CA LYS A 126 57.49 8.54 29.43
C LYS A 126 57.91 8.93 28.00
N PRO A 127 59.20 8.88 27.63
CA PRO A 127 59.64 9.18 26.28
C PRO A 127 59.07 8.16 25.28
N SER A 128 59.05 8.53 24.00
CA SER A 128 58.47 7.69 22.94
C SER A 128 59.18 6.33 22.80
N ALA A 129 58.40 5.25 22.82
CA ALA A 129 58.87 3.88 22.64
C ALA A 129 57.82 3.02 21.93
N GLY A 130 58.25 1.93 21.32
CA GLY A 130 57.36 0.92 20.70
C GLY A 130 56.88 -0.10 21.73
N TYR A 131 55.57 -0.25 21.88
CA TYR A 131 54.92 -1.18 22.80
C TYR A 131 54.16 -2.25 22.02
N VAL A 132 54.43 -3.52 22.34
CA VAL A 132 53.84 -4.68 21.63
C VAL A 132 52.53 -5.09 22.28
N PHE A 133 51.44 -4.93 21.55
CA PHE A 133 50.14 -5.50 21.86
C PHE A 133 50.10 -6.95 21.33
N ASP A 134 49.98 -7.90 22.24
CA ASP A 134 50.09 -9.34 22.01
C ASP A 134 48.77 -10.03 22.38
N PRO A 135 48.07 -10.71 21.45
CA PRO A 135 46.80 -11.38 21.73
C PRO A 135 46.94 -12.51 22.76
N ALA A 136 48.12 -13.15 22.86
CA ALA A 136 48.40 -14.14 23.89
C ALA A 136 48.48 -13.53 25.31
N LYS A 137 48.51 -12.19 25.41
CA LYS A 137 48.42 -11.38 26.63
C LYS A 137 47.18 -10.48 26.61
N ALA A 138 46.11 -10.95 25.96
CA ALA A 138 44.84 -10.24 25.80
C ALA A 138 45.01 -8.79 25.27
N ASN A 139 45.94 -8.59 24.32
CA ASN A 139 46.27 -7.29 23.72
C ASN A 139 46.37 -6.16 24.77
N THR A 140 47.08 -6.42 25.87
CA THR A 140 47.25 -5.48 27.00
C THR A 140 48.71 -5.09 27.18
N VAL A 141 48.96 -3.79 27.38
CA VAL A 141 50.25 -3.18 27.67
C VAL A 141 50.18 -2.42 29.00
N THR A 142 51.22 -2.51 29.82
CA THR A 142 51.34 -1.76 31.08
C THR A 142 52.54 -0.82 31.02
N VAL A 143 52.35 0.45 31.41
CA VAL A 143 53.40 1.48 31.35
C VAL A 143 53.54 2.17 32.70
N ASP A 144 54.62 1.88 33.42
CA ASP A 144 54.96 2.59 34.66
C ASP A 144 55.42 4.02 34.35
N VAL A 145 54.87 5.00 35.06
CA VAL A 145 55.10 6.44 34.89
C VAL A 145 55.22 7.13 36.26
N SER A 146 55.62 8.39 36.30
CA SER A 146 55.67 9.14 37.56
C SER A 146 55.40 10.63 37.34
N GLY A 147 54.37 11.16 38.00
CA GLY A 147 54.08 12.59 38.01
C GLY A 147 52.73 12.89 38.65
N LYS A 148 52.37 14.19 38.73
CA LYS A 148 51.07 14.66 39.24
C LYS A 148 50.25 15.42 38.17
N PRO A 149 49.99 14.84 36.98
CA PRO A 149 49.21 15.50 35.93
C PRO A 149 47.74 15.65 36.31
N ARG A 150 47.05 16.63 35.71
CA ARG A 150 45.59 16.60 35.54
C ARG A 150 45.22 15.87 34.25
N TYR A 151 45.96 16.13 33.17
CA TYR A 151 45.72 15.54 31.86
C TYR A 151 46.84 14.55 31.53
N VAL A 152 46.47 13.32 31.19
CA VAL A 152 47.40 12.28 30.71
C VAL A 152 47.10 12.02 29.24
N ARG A 153 48.13 12.06 28.38
CA ARG A 153 47.99 11.90 26.93
C ARG A 153 48.91 10.80 26.41
N LEU A 154 48.39 9.96 25.53
CA LEU A 154 49.19 9.08 24.67
C LEU A 154 49.39 9.79 23.33
N ASN A 155 50.63 10.02 22.94
CA ASN A 155 50.98 10.65 21.66
C ASN A 155 51.61 9.59 20.74
N VAL A 156 50.79 8.99 19.89
CA VAL A 156 51.11 7.84 19.03
C VAL A 156 51.71 8.32 17.72
N SER A 157 52.91 7.83 17.39
CA SER A 157 53.70 8.22 16.21
C SER A 157 53.80 7.15 15.13
N ALA A 158 53.45 5.89 15.43
CA ALA A 158 53.33 4.80 14.44
C ALA A 158 52.51 3.62 14.98
N ASN A 159 51.88 2.87 14.09
CA ASN A 159 51.24 1.57 14.37
C ASN A 159 51.65 0.57 13.27
N THR A 160 52.02 -0.67 13.63
CA THR A 160 52.39 -1.71 12.64
C THR A 160 51.21 -2.54 12.14
N GLY A 161 50.04 -2.44 12.76
CA GLY A 161 48.85 -3.22 12.41
C GLY A 161 47.86 -2.48 11.50
N TRP A 162 47.85 -1.15 11.53
CA TRP A 162 46.87 -0.30 10.83
C TRP A 162 47.44 1.11 10.60
N PRO A 163 47.04 1.88 9.56
CA PRO A 163 47.57 3.23 9.30
C PRO A 163 47.04 4.33 10.24
N ALA A 164 46.47 3.99 11.40
CA ALA A 164 45.98 4.92 12.41
C ALA A 164 46.39 4.49 13.83
N ALA A 165 46.37 5.44 14.76
CA ALA A 165 46.38 5.14 16.18
C ALA A 165 45.03 4.52 16.58
N GLN A 166 45.08 3.44 17.37
CA GLN A 166 43.90 2.72 17.84
C GLN A 166 44.02 2.45 19.35
N LEU A 167 42.91 2.47 20.07
CA LEU A 167 42.90 2.13 21.51
C LEU A 167 41.50 1.70 21.99
N SER A 168 41.42 0.66 22.82
CA SER A 168 40.18 0.20 23.49
C SER A 168 40.07 0.66 24.92
N GLU A 169 41.18 0.70 25.67
CA GLU A 169 41.17 1.09 27.08
C GLU A 169 42.40 1.93 27.40
N PHE A 170 42.20 2.97 28.20
CA PHE A 170 43.21 3.89 28.71
C PHE A 170 43.00 4.05 30.22
N GLU A 171 43.44 3.05 30.98
CA GLU A 171 43.38 3.06 32.43
C GLU A 171 44.55 3.83 33.03
N VAL A 172 44.27 4.56 34.12
CA VAL A 172 45.22 5.37 34.88
C VAL A 172 45.18 4.95 36.35
N HIS A 173 46.33 4.74 36.97
CA HIS A 173 46.45 4.31 38.37
C HIS A 173 47.51 5.10 39.15
N GLY A 174 47.19 5.48 40.39
CA GLY A 174 48.10 6.17 41.31
C GLY A 174 49.00 5.26 42.17
N PRO A 175 49.89 5.85 43.01
CA PRO A 175 50.76 5.12 43.92
C PRO A 175 49.98 4.39 45.04
N ALA A 176 50.43 3.19 45.42
CA ALA A 176 49.86 2.46 46.55
C ALA A 176 50.39 2.99 47.89
N GLY A 177 49.51 3.45 48.79
CA GLY A 177 49.88 3.85 50.15
C GLY A 177 49.05 4.94 50.85
N GLY A 178 48.02 5.51 50.20
CA GLY A 178 47.06 6.39 50.87
C GLY A 178 46.15 5.64 51.85
N ASP A 179 45.43 6.37 52.70
CA ASP A 179 44.27 5.79 53.39
C ASP A 179 43.19 5.43 52.34
N THR A 180 42.58 4.26 52.49
CA THR A 180 41.62 3.70 51.51
C THR A 180 40.33 3.21 52.16
N GLN A 181 40.20 3.34 53.48
CA GLN A 181 38.96 3.04 54.17
C GLN A 181 38.11 4.31 54.24
N PRO A 182 36.90 4.34 53.66
CA PRO A 182 36.02 5.49 53.77
C PRO A 182 35.34 5.55 55.14
N PRO A 183 34.95 6.76 55.60
CA PRO A 183 34.11 6.91 56.78
C PRO A 183 32.80 6.12 56.69
N SER A 184 32.21 5.80 57.84
CA SER A 184 30.86 5.23 57.90
C SER A 184 29.82 6.17 57.26
N ALA A 185 28.72 5.64 56.73
CA ALA A 185 27.60 6.47 56.29
C ALA A 185 27.02 7.29 57.47
N PRO A 186 26.64 8.57 57.27
CA PRO A 186 25.96 9.36 58.30
C PRO A 186 24.59 8.75 58.64
N GLY A 187 24.35 8.46 59.91
CA GLY A 187 23.11 7.83 60.37
C GLY A 187 21.96 8.83 60.53
N ASN A 188 20.72 8.34 60.54
CA ASN A 188 19.52 9.09 60.96
C ASN A 188 19.38 10.49 60.31
N LEU A 189 19.56 10.62 58.99
CA LEU A 189 19.25 11.87 58.32
C LEU A 189 17.75 12.15 58.44
N ALA A 190 17.41 13.34 58.93
CA ALA A 190 16.06 13.86 59.04
C ALA A 190 16.02 15.33 58.59
N TYR A 191 14.83 15.83 58.27
CA TYR A 191 14.60 17.26 57.98
C TYR A 191 13.46 17.85 58.81
N THR A 192 13.50 19.16 58.99
CA THR A 192 12.44 19.99 59.56
C THR A 192 12.28 21.27 58.71
N GLN A 193 11.11 21.91 58.74
CA GLN A 193 10.86 23.17 58.04
C GLN A 193 10.68 24.30 59.07
N PRO A 194 11.74 25.06 59.43
CA PRO A 194 11.66 26.11 60.44
C PRO A 194 10.92 27.37 59.95
N ALA A 195 10.80 27.55 58.63
CA ALA A 195 10.06 28.60 57.96
C ALA A 195 9.67 28.15 56.53
N GLY A 196 8.75 28.86 55.89
CA GLY A 196 8.48 28.68 54.46
C GLY A 196 9.75 28.87 53.63
N GLY A 197 9.94 28.03 52.61
CA GLY A 197 11.13 28.02 51.78
C GLY A 197 12.42 27.51 52.44
N GLN A 198 12.41 27.06 53.71
CA GLN A 198 13.61 26.56 54.40
C GLN A 198 13.49 25.09 54.80
N ILE A 199 14.57 24.34 54.59
CA ILE A 199 14.69 22.93 54.95
C ILE A 199 15.95 22.75 55.81
N ARG A 200 15.76 22.48 57.11
CA ARG A 200 16.85 22.21 58.05
C ARG A 200 17.05 20.72 58.23
N LEU A 201 18.22 20.24 57.80
CA LEU A 201 18.70 18.87 57.93
C LEU A 201 19.44 18.66 59.26
N THR A 202 19.36 17.43 59.77
CA THR A 202 20.13 16.92 60.92
C THR A 202 20.49 15.46 60.70
N TRP A 203 21.70 15.04 61.09
CA TRP A 203 22.15 13.65 61.01
C TRP A 203 23.00 13.25 62.22
N SER A 204 23.30 11.95 62.35
CA SER A 204 24.21 11.39 63.34
C SER A 204 25.63 11.30 62.78
N ALA A 205 26.63 11.49 63.64
CA ALA A 205 28.03 11.50 63.23
C ALA A 205 28.50 10.17 62.63
N SER A 206 29.42 10.27 61.67
CA SER A 206 30.17 9.14 61.12
C SER A 206 31.43 8.85 61.93
N THR A 207 31.93 7.62 61.84
CA THR A 207 33.22 7.17 62.40
C THR A 207 34.18 6.75 61.30
N ASP A 208 35.47 6.93 61.54
CA ASP A 208 36.54 6.69 60.58
C ASP A 208 37.85 6.27 61.29
N ASN A 209 38.78 5.64 60.56
CA ASN A 209 40.06 5.16 61.08
C ASN A 209 41.17 6.22 61.15
N THR A 210 41.13 7.30 60.36
CA THR A 210 42.05 8.44 60.51
C THR A 210 41.35 9.74 60.89
N GLY A 211 40.09 9.93 60.49
CA GLY A 211 39.17 10.91 61.06
C GLY A 211 38.29 11.61 60.03
N VAL A 212 37.00 11.80 60.36
CA VAL A 212 36.05 12.53 59.52
C VAL A 212 36.42 14.01 59.47
N ALA A 213 36.87 14.49 58.31
CA ALA A 213 37.20 15.89 58.06
C ALA A 213 35.97 16.75 57.73
N GLY A 214 34.93 16.16 57.12
CA GLY A 214 33.72 16.90 56.74
C GLY A 214 32.52 16.03 56.38
N TYR A 215 31.39 16.70 56.14
CA TYR A 215 30.20 16.12 55.53
C TYR A 215 29.82 16.93 54.27
N ASP A 216 29.48 16.22 53.20
CA ASP A 216 28.97 16.75 51.95
C ASP A 216 27.46 16.51 51.86
N VAL A 217 26.70 17.60 51.75
CA VAL A 217 25.23 17.59 51.73
C VAL A 217 24.76 17.70 50.29
N TYR A 218 24.01 16.71 49.81
CA TYR A 218 23.49 16.64 48.45
C TYR A 218 21.97 16.86 48.42
N ALA A 219 21.48 17.54 47.39
CA ALA A 219 20.06 17.74 47.10
C ALA A 219 19.80 17.41 45.62
N ASN A 220 18.85 16.51 45.34
CA ASN A 220 18.56 15.99 44.00
C ASN A 220 19.83 15.52 43.26
N GLY A 221 20.74 14.87 43.99
CA GLY A 221 22.04 14.39 43.48
C GLY A 221 23.15 15.45 43.37
N GLN A 222 22.83 16.73 43.49
CA GLN A 222 23.80 17.83 43.38
C GLN A 222 24.32 18.29 44.75
N LEU A 223 25.62 18.58 44.84
CA LEU A 223 26.22 19.09 46.08
C LEU A 223 25.68 20.49 46.42
N ARG A 224 25.05 20.64 47.59
CA ARG A 224 24.60 21.95 48.13
C ARG A 224 25.66 22.62 48.98
N GLY A 225 26.52 21.85 49.65
CA GLY A 225 27.67 22.39 50.37
C GLY A 225 28.37 21.35 51.25
N SER A 226 29.57 21.71 51.69
CA SER A 226 30.34 20.97 52.68
C SER A 226 30.26 21.64 54.06
N VAL A 227 30.25 20.85 55.13
CA VAL A 227 30.45 21.31 56.51
C VAL A 227 31.58 20.52 57.17
N GLY A 228 32.21 21.07 58.21
CA GLY A 228 33.32 20.40 58.92
C GLY A 228 32.87 19.16 59.69
N GLY A 229 33.80 18.23 59.98
CA GLY A 229 33.50 16.90 60.54
C GLY A 229 32.83 16.84 61.92
N THR A 230 32.74 17.99 62.61
CA THR A 230 32.00 18.15 63.87
C THR A 230 30.61 18.76 63.70
N VAL A 231 30.20 19.13 62.49
CA VAL A 231 28.93 19.80 62.19
C VAL A 231 27.91 18.80 61.65
N LEU A 232 26.78 18.67 62.35
CA LEU A 232 25.76 17.64 62.12
C LEU A 232 24.39 18.20 61.68
N THR A 233 24.37 19.43 61.15
CA THR A 233 23.16 20.13 60.69
C THR A 233 23.50 21.09 59.55
N TYR A 234 22.54 21.27 58.63
CA TYR A 234 22.66 22.18 57.49
C TYR A 234 21.26 22.72 57.15
N THR A 235 21.14 23.98 56.72
CA THR A 235 19.86 24.56 56.29
C THR A 235 19.96 24.96 54.83
N ASP A 236 19.11 24.37 53.99
CA ASP A 236 18.95 24.71 52.58
C ASP A 236 17.73 25.64 52.39
N SER A 237 17.75 26.45 51.33
CA SER A 237 16.65 27.33 50.92
C SER A 237 16.09 26.88 49.58
N GLN A 238 14.85 26.36 49.57
CA GLN A 238 14.21 25.75 48.39
C GLN A 238 12.76 26.20 48.25
N PRO A 239 12.29 26.66 47.07
CA PRO A 239 10.91 27.08 46.86
C PRO A 239 9.89 26.01 47.28
N ASP A 240 8.77 26.37 47.90
CA ASP A 240 7.86 25.38 48.50
C ASP A 240 7.19 24.44 47.49
N GLY A 241 7.06 24.85 46.22
CA GLY A 241 6.61 23.98 45.11
C GLY A 241 7.65 22.95 44.63
N ALA A 242 8.91 22.98 45.11
CA ALA A 242 9.97 22.11 44.62
C ALA A 242 10.10 20.80 45.43
N THR A 243 9.99 19.65 44.76
CA THR A 243 10.38 18.35 45.34
C THR A 243 11.90 18.25 45.43
N VAL A 244 12.42 18.07 46.66
CA VAL A 244 13.86 17.99 46.91
C VAL A 244 14.19 16.81 47.82
N SER A 245 15.04 15.91 47.33
CA SER A 245 15.54 14.71 48.00
C SER A 245 16.99 14.92 48.45
N TYR A 246 17.25 14.74 49.75
CA TYR A 246 18.53 14.96 50.38
C TYR A 246 19.21 13.68 50.82
N PHE A 247 20.53 13.61 50.66
CA PHE A 247 21.39 12.65 51.35
C PHE A 247 22.70 13.34 51.77
N VAL A 248 23.40 12.77 52.74
CA VAL A 248 24.69 13.28 53.23
C VAL A 248 25.74 12.18 53.13
N ARG A 249 26.98 12.55 52.79
CA ARG A 249 28.17 11.69 52.89
C ARG A 249 29.18 12.30 53.84
N ALA A 250 29.89 11.49 54.60
CA ALA A 250 31.10 11.90 55.31
C ALA A 250 32.32 11.80 54.39
N LYS A 251 33.38 12.56 54.70
CA LYS A 251 34.70 12.46 54.07
C LYS A 251 35.82 12.60 55.08
N ASP A 252 36.92 11.89 54.84
CA ASP A 252 38.15 11.94 55.63
C ASP A 252 39.12 13.04 55.12
N ALA A 253 40.36 13.02 55.59
CA ALA A 253 41.43 13.91 55.13
C ALA A 253 42.23 13.39 53.90
N ALA A 254 42.01 12.15 53.47
CA ALA A 254 42.66 11.54 52.30
C ALA A 254 41.82 11.71 51.01
N GLY A 255 40.52 11.99 51.15
CA GLY A 255 39.56 12.16 50.06
C GLY A 255 38.52 11.02 49.95
N ASN A 256 38.55 10.01 50.82
CA ASN A 256 37.57 8.92 50.78
C ASN A 256 36.20 9.43 51.24
N GLN A 257 35.16 9.14 50.46
CA GLN A 257 33.76 9.44 50.81
C GLN A 257 33.03 8.20 51.32
N SER A 258 32.19 8.38 52.34
CA SER A 258 31.27 7.35 52.80
C SER A 258 30.22 6.98 51.75
N ALA A 259 29.59 5.83 51.94
CA ALA A 259 28.25 5.60 51.39
C ALA A 259 27.27 6.70 51.87
N ALA A 260 26.22 6.94 51.10
CA ALA A 260 25.20 7.93 51.46
C ALA A 260 24.45 7.52 52.75
N SER A 261 24.00 8.53 53.49
CA SER A 261 22.94 8.37 54.51
C SER A 261 21.67 7.79 53.91
N ASN A 262 20.67 7.49 54.75
CA ASN A 262 19.30 7.40 54.26
C ASN A 262 18.90 8.70 53.53
N THR A 263 18.11 8.58 52.48
CA THR A 263 17.54 9.74 51.77
C THR A 263 16.33 10.29 52.52
N VAL A 264 16.12 11.61 52.50
CA VAL A 264 14.86 12.24 52.95
C VAL A 264 14.34 13.22 51.90
N THR A 265 13.04 13.16 51.61
CA THR A 265 12.43 13.94 50.50
C THR A 265 11.35 14.88 51.01
N ARG A 266 11.52 16.19 50.76
CA ARG A 266 10.49 17.21 50.92
C ARG A 266 9.75 17.33 49.59
N ALA A 267 8.56 16.75 49.49
CA ALA A 267 7.72 16.84 48.29
C ALA A 267 7.19 18.27 48.09
N GLY A 268 7.21 18.76 46.85
CA GLY A 268 6.66 20.06 46.45
C GLY A 268 5.31 19.93 45.76
N THR A 269 4.48 20.98 45.86
CA THR A 269 3.19 21.06 45.17
C THR A 269 3.36 21.37 43.69
N GLN A 270 3.21 20.36 42.83
CA GLN A 270 3.06 20.56 41.38
C GLN A 270 1.69 21.16 41.05
N ALA A 271 1.64 21.95 39.98
CA ALA A 271 0.42 22.20 39.24
C ALA A 271 0.26 21.10 38.17
N GLY A 272 -0.94 20.50 38.07
CA GLY A 272 -1.25 19.50 37.04
C GLY A 272 -1.22 20.05 35.61
N THR A 273 -1.31 19.16 34.62
CA THR A 273 -1.46 19.50 33.19
C THR A 273 -2.93 19.55 32.79
N ASN A 274 -3.27 20.21 31.67
CA ASN A 274 -4.64 20.18 31.14
C ASN A 274 -4.92 18.81 30.52
N LEU A 275 -5.67 17.98 31.23
CA LEU A 275 -6.03 16.61 30.85
C LEU A 275 -7.23 16.54 29.88
N ALA A 276 -7.97 17.65 29.69
CA ALA A 276 -9.17 17.71 28.86
C ALA A 276 -8.90 17.97 27.36
N LEU A 277 -7.73 18.52 27.02
CA LEU A 277 -7.38 18.95 25.65
C LEU A 277 -7.51 17.79 24.65
N GLY A 278 -8.32 17.98 23.59
CA GLY A 278 -8.54 17.00 22.52
C GLY A 278 -9.23 15.69 22.95
N LYS A 279 -9.73 15.59 24.19
CA LYS A 279 -10.43 14.39 24.70
C LYS A 279 -11.87 14.30 24.20
N PRO A 280 -12.49 13.10 24.21
CA PRO A 280 -13.92 12.96 23.96
C PRO A 280 -14.74 13.80 24.94
N ILE A 281 -15.58 14.68 24.38
CA ILE A 281 -16.40 15.64 25.14
C ILE A 281 -17.84 15.62 24.60
N THR A 282 -18.81 15.70 25.51
CA THR A 282 -20.24 15.55 25.21
C THR A 282 -21.06 16.60 25.97
N ALA A 283 -22.19 17.02 25.40
CA ALA A 283 -23.10 17.95 26.05
C ALA A 283 -24.53 17.41 26.10
N SER A 284 -25.32 17.85 27.09
CA SER A 284 -26.77 17.54 27.16
C SER A 284 -27.59 18.20 26.06
N SER A 285 -27.03 19.23 25.44
CA SER A 285 -27.67 20.15 24.51
C SER A 285 -26.59 20.99 23.82
N THR A 286 -26.80 21.34 22.56
CA THR A 286 -25.99 22.32 21.81
C THR A 286 -26.93 23.26 21.07
N GLU A 287 -26.61 24.55 20.97
CA GLU A 287 -27.31 25.48 20.09
C GLU A 287 -26.49 25.80 18.84
N TRP A 288 -27.13 25.88 17.68
CA TRP A 288 -26.51 26.13 16.37
C TRP A 288 -25.30 25.22 16.10
N THR A 289 -24.13 25.79 15.76
CA THR A 289 -22.86 25.09 15.54
C THR A 289 -21.94 25.12 16.76
N TYR A 290 -22.43 25.56 17.92
CA TYR A 290 -21.66 25.69 19.17
C TYR A 290 -21.60 24.34 19.91
N VAL A 291 -20.93 23.38 19.27
CA VAL A 291 -20.84 21.97 19.70
C VAL A 291 -19.84 21.75 20.84
N ALA A 292 -19.96 20.63 21.55
CA ALA A 292 -19.15 20.33 22.73
C ALA A 292 -17.62 20.32 22.48
N ALA A 293 -17.17 19.91 21.29
CA ALA A 293 -15.76 19.86 20.91
C ALA A 293 -15.08 21.25 20.84
N ASN A 294 -15.88 22.31 20.64
CA ASN A 294 -15.44 23.70 20.64
C ASN A 294 -15.06 24.24 22.04
N ALA A 295 -14.94 23.37 23.04
CA ALA A 295 -14.63 23.72 24.42
C ALA A 295 -13.41 22.95 24.98
N ASN A 296 -12.68 22.23 24.13
CA ASN A 296 -11.40 21.61 24.48
C ASN A 296 -10.46 21.49 23.26
N ASP A 297 -10.54 22.46 22.35
CA ASP A 297 -9.73 22.60 21.13
C ASP A 297 -8.54 23.59 21.30
N ASP A 298 -8.39 24.20 22.49
CA ASP A 298 -7.48 25.30 22.85
C ASP A 298 -7.72 26.62 22.06
N SER A 299 -8.89 26.77 21.42
CA SER A 299 -9.27 27.95 20.64
C SER A 299 -10.32 28.79 21.35
N LEU A 300 -9.89 29.96 21.84
CA LEU A 300 -10.79 30.96 22.43
C LEU A 300 -11.73 31.66 21.42
N THR A 301 -11.67 31.31 20.14
CA THR A 301 -12.54 31.89 19.10
C THR A 301 -13.77 31.04 18.81
N THR A 302 -13.65 29.73 19.03
CA THR A 302 -14.73 28.74 19.06
C THR A 302 -15.37 28.70 20.47
N TYR A 303 -16.58 28.14 20.58
CA TYR A 303 -17.22 27.84 21.88
C TYR A 303 -18.35 26.81 21.76
N TRP A 304 -18.65 26.15 22.89
CA TRP A 304 -19.90 25.43 23.15
C TRP A 304 -20.95 26.35 23.78
N GLU A 305 -22.21 26.20 23.36
CA GLU A 305 -23.38 26.75 24.05
C GLU A 305 -24.47 25.69 24.21
N GLY A 306 -24.98 25.52 25.44
CA GLY A 306 -26.15 24.70 25.74
C GLY A 306 -27.46 25.37 25.32
N GLY A 307 -28.52 24.58 25.10
CA GLY A 307 -29.78 25.10 24.56
C GLY A 307 -30.49 26.10 25.50
N GLY A 308 -30.96 27.22 24.94
CA GLY A 308 -31.56 28.32 25.69
C GLY A 308 -32.65 27.91 26.69
N GLY A 309 -32.47 28.28 27.98
CA GLY A 309 -33.44 28.03 29.04
C GLY A 309 -33.55 26.57 29.53
N THR A 310 -32.83 25.62 28.94
CA THR A 310 -32.92 24.17 29.27
C THR A 310 -32.02 23.73 30.43
N TYR A 311 -31.92 24.57 31.48
CA TYR A 311 -31.05 24.30 32.63
C TYR A 311 -31.49 23.06 33.44
N PRO A 312 -30.55 22.21 33.91
CA PRO A 312 -29.10 22.35 33.80
C PRO A 312 -28.55 21.96 32.42
N ASN A 313 -27.71 22.82 31.82
CA ASN A 313 -26.87 22.39 30.71
C ASN A 313 -25.65 21.65 31.27
N LEU A 314 -25.33 20.50 30.69
CA LEU A 314 -24.20 19.67 31.07
C LEU A 314 -23.16 19.65 29.95
N LEU A 315 -21.88 19.76 30.30
CA LEU A 315 -20.73 19.54 29.41
C LEU A 315 -19.76 18.59 30.13
N THR A 316 -19.48 17.42 29.55
CA THR A 316 -18.75 16.30 30.17
C THR A 316 -17.58 15.88 29.30
N VAL A 317 -16.36 15.92 29.84
CA VAL A 317 -15.14 15.43 29.19
C VAL A 317 -14.68 14.12 29.83
N ALA A 318 -14.36 13.13 29.00
CA ALA A 318 -13.83 11.84 29.40
C ALA A 318 -12.30 11.85 29.29
N LEU A 319 -11.60 11.85 30.43
CA LEU A 319 -10.13 11.87 30.49
C LEU A 319 -9.50 10.54 30.03
N GLY A 320 -10.28 9.46 29.99
CA GLY A 320 -9.88 8.09 29.67
C GLY A 320 -9.79 7.23 30.92
N ALA A 321 -8.89 7.61 31.84
CA ALA A 321 -8.72 6.99 33.15
C ALA A 321 -8.82 8.01 34.29
N ASN A 322 -8.88 7.51 35.51
CA ASN A 322 -8.84 8.33 36.73
C ASN A 322 -7.65 9.29 36.72
N ALA A 323 -7.90 10.54 37.09
CA ALA A 323 -6.90 11.53 37.46
C ALA A 323 -7.22 12.11 38.84
N ASP A 324 -6.18 12.45 39.60
CA ASP A 324 -6.28 13.24 40.83
C ASP A 324 -6.27 14.73 40.44
N LEU A 325 -7.38 15.42 40.71
CA LEU A 325 -7.68 16.74 40.16
C LEU A 325 -7.31 17.88 41.10
N ASN A 326 -6.73 18.95 40.54
CA ASN A 326 -6.35 20.16 41.26
C ASN A 326 -7.32 21.32 41.04
N GLN A 327 -7.76 21.54 39.80
CA GLN A 327 -8.64 22.65 39.42
C GLN A 327 -9.30 22.40 38.05
N VAL A 328 -10.36 23.14 37.78
CA VAL A 328 -10.91 23.36 36.44
C VAL A 328 -10.76 24.84 36.09
N VAL A 329 -10.48 25.13 34.81
CA VAL A 329 -10.50 26.50 34.29
C VAL A 329 -11.54 26.57 33.18
N VAL A 330 -12.55 27.40 33.37
CA VAL A 330 -13.57 27.70 32.37
C VAL A 330 -13.24 29.06 31.77
N LYS A 331 -13.17 29.14 30.44
CA LYS A 331 -12.95 30.40 29.71
C LYS A 331 -14.12 30.64 28.75
N LEU A 332 -14.40 31.91 28.50
CA LEU A 332 -15.28 32.37 27.42
C LEU A 332 -14.44 33.12 26.38
N ASN A 333 -15.00 33.31 25.18
CA ASN A 333 -14.34 34.09 24.14
C ASN A 333 -14.03 35.51 24.66
N PRO A 334 -12.79 36.03 24.50
CA PRO A 334 -12.35 37.29 25.08
C PRO A 334 -12.85 38.54 24.34
N ASP A 335 -13.58 38.40 23.23
CA ASP A 335 -14.10 39.53 22.46
C ASP A 335 -14.96 40.48 23.33
N PRO A 336 -14.74 41.81 23.28
CA PRO A 336 -15.51 42.79 24.05
C PRO A 336 -17.03 42.69 23.90
N ALA A 337 -17.56 42.19 22.78
CA ALA A 337 -18.99 41.97 22.54
C ALA A 337 -19.61 40.95 23.52
N TRP A 338 -18.81 40.09 24.15
CA TRP A 338 -19.31 39.21 25.21
C TRP A 338 -19.66 39.95 26.50
N GLY A 339 -18.97 41.05 26.80
CA GLY A 339 -19.19 41.88 27.99
C GLY A 339 -19.08 41.14 29.33
N PRO A 340 -19.28 41.85 30.46
CA PRO A 340 -19.35 41.21 31.78
C PRO A 340 -20.63 40.38 31.93
N ARG A 341 -20.49 39.12 32.34
CA ARG A 341 -21.60 38.18 32.58
C ARG A 341 -21.31 37.22 33.72
N THR A 342 -22.31 36.56 34.27
CA THR A 342 -22.13 35.52 35.29
C THR A 342 -22.67 34.17 34.81
N GLN A 343 -22.08 33.08 35.30
CA GLN A 343 -22.66 31.73 35.18
C GLN A 343 -22.69 31.04 36.54
N THR A 344 -23.77 30.32 36.84
CA THR A 344 -23.85 29.46 38.03
C THR A 344 -23.41 28.05 37.64
N ILE A 345 -22.25 27.64 38.15
CA ILE A 345 -21.54 26.41 37.75
C ILE A 345 -21.34 25.53 38.99
N ALA A 346 -21.67 24.25 38.89
CA ALA A 346 -21.10 23.19 39.71
C ALA A 346 -20.12 22.36 38.86
N VAL A 347 -19.12 21.75 39.52
CA VAL A 347 -18.25 20.75 38.88
C VAL A 347 -18.50 19.40 39.51
N GLU A 348 -18.77 18.41 38.67
CA GLU A 348 -19.07 17.04 39.07
C GLU A 348 -18.02 16.10 38.46
N GLY A 349 -17.76 14.97 39.11
CA GLY A 349 -16.79 13.97 38.65
C GLY A 349 -17.31 12.55 38.83
N ARG A 350 -16.91 11.65 37.92
CA ARG A 350 -17.19 10.21 37.97
C ARG A 350 -15.87 9.45 37.94
N GLU A 351 -15.64 8.62 38.96
CA GLU A 351 -14.51 7.69 39.04
C GLU A 351 -14.70 6.55 38.01
N GLN A 352 -13.62 5.99 37.45
CA GLN A 352 -13.70 5.08 36.29
C GLN A 352 -14.53 3.79 36.50
N SER A 353 -14.77 3.40 37.76
CA SER A 353 -15.55 2.24 38.17
C SER A 353 -16.99 2.60 38.60
N ALA A 354 -17.31 3.90 38.67
CA ALA A 354 -18.58 4.41 39.17
C ALA A 354 -19.59 4.65 38.03
N SER A 355 -20.84 4.26 38.23
CA SER A 355 -21.92 4.53 37.26
C SER A 355 -22.47 5.97 37.32
N ALA A 356 -22.32 6.65 38.46
CA ALA A 356 -22.91 7.95 38.75
C ALA A 356 -21.86 9.02 39.07
N PHE A 357 -22.18 10.27 38.74
CA PHE A 357 -21.38 11.45 39.07
C PHE A 357 -21.60 11.88 40.53
N THR A 358 -20.55 12.46 41.11
CA THR A 358 -20.54 13.09 42.45
C THR A 358 -20.07 14.54 42.35
N THR A 359 -20.48 15.39 43.29
CA THR A 359 -20.09 16.82 43.28
C THR A 359 -18.65 17.01 43.76
N LEU A 360 -17.77 17.55 42.90
CA LEU A 360 -16.39 17.93 43.24
C LEU A 360 -16.29 19.40 43.70
N ALA A 361 -17.08 20.28 43.08
CA ALA A 361 -17.30 21.66 43.53
C ALA A 361 -18.80 21.99 43.51
N ALA A 362 -19.31 22.46 44.64
CA ALA A 362 -20.72 22.84 44.79
C ALA A 362 -21.08 24.03 43.88
N ALA A 363 -22.35 24.16 43.51
CA ALA A 363 -22.83 25.22 42.64
C ALA A 363 -22.53 26.61 43.22
N GLN A 364 -21.80 27.44 42.47
CA GLN A 364 -21.48 28.83 42.79
C GLN A 364 -21.68 29.72 41.56
N THR A 365 -21.99 31.00 41.76
CA THR A 365 -22.08 31.99 40.68
C THR A 365 -20.73 32.65 40.46
N TYR A 366 -20.14 32.45 39.28
CA TYR A 366 -18.85 32.99 38.89
C TYR A 366 -19.02 34.13 37.88
N SER A 367 -18.20 35.16 38.01
CA SER A 367 -18.20 36.33 37.12
C SER A 367 -17.12 36.21 36.06
N PHE A 368 -17.52 36.40 34.81
CA PHE A 368 -16.67 36.49 33.63
C PHE A 368 -16.63 37.95 33.17
N SER A 369 -15.44 38.46 32.83
CA SER A 369 -15.24 39.81 32.30
C SER A 369 -14.11 39.82 31.28
N PRO A 370 -14.29 40.45 30.09
CA PRO A 370 -13.21 40.63 29.13
C PRO A 370 -11.98 41.33 29.72
N ALA A 371 -12.19 42.25 30.68
CA ALA A 371 -11.11 42.95 31.39
C ALA A 371 -10.27 42.04 32.31
N THR A 372 -10.74 40.83 32.62
CA THR A 372 -10.00 39.78 33.32
C THR A 372 -9.79 38.53 32.45
N GLY A 373 -9.75 38.71 31.11
CA GLY A 373 -9.50 37.64 30.15
C GLY A 373 -10.60 36.58 30.07
N ASN A 374 -11.84 36.92 30.46
CA ASN A 374 -13.02 36.05 30.42
C ASN A 374 -12.78 34.63 30.98
N THR A 375 -11.95 34.52 32.02
CA THR A 375 -11.46 33.25 32.58
C THR A 375 -11.83 33.12 34.06
N VAL A 376 -12.25 31.92 34.46
CA VAL A 376 -12.58 31.55 35.85
C VAL A 376 -11.86 30.25 36.21
N THR A 377 -11.11 30.26 37.31
CA THR A 377 -10.50 29.06 37.90
C THR A 377 -11.33 28.57 39.09
N ILE A 378 -11.72 27.30 39.06
CA ILE A 378 -12.46 26.60 40.11
C ILE A 378 -11.52 25.56 40.73
N PRO A 379 -11.00 25.77 41.97
CA PRO A 379 -10.23 24.76 42.68
C PRO A 379 -11.06 23.49 42.91
N LEU A 380 -10.43 22.32 42.76
CA LEU A 380 -11.03 21.01 42.95
C LEU A 380 -10.24 20.18 43.96
N GLY A 381 -10.88 19.13 44.48
CA GLY A 381 -10.21 18.06 45.20
C GLY A 381 -10.98 16.76 45.06
N GLY A 382 -10.38 15.77 44.41
CA GLY A 382 -11.00 14.47 44.19
C GLY A 382 -10.40 13.72 42.99
N ARG A 383 -10.84 12.48 42.81
CA ARG A 383 -10.43 11.60 41.71
C ARG A 383 -11.60 11.35 40.76
N ALA A 384 -11.37 11.50 39.47
CA ALA A 384 -12.37 11.21 38.44
C ALA A 384 -11.73 10.87 37.09
N ALA A 385 -12.44 10.07 36.29
CA ALA A 385 -12.13 9.78 34.89
C ALA A 385 -13.04 10.57 33.92
N ASP A 386 -14.26 10.91 34.33
CA ASP A 386 -15.07 11.93 33.64
C ASP A 386 -15.23 13.17 34.53
N VAL A 387 -15.13 14.36 33.94
CA VAL A 387 -15.38 15.63 34.64
C VAL A 387 -16.46 16.41 33.91
N ARG A 388 -17.41 16.95 34.66
CA ARG A 388 -18.64 17.56 34.13
C ARG A 388 -18.87 18.95 34.70
N LEU A 389 -18.96 19.95 33.83
CA LEU A 389 -19.60 21.22 34.16
C LEU A 389 -21.12 21.00 34.19
N ARG A 390 -21.75 21.44 35.27
CA ARG A 390 -23.21 21.53 35.41
C ARG A 390 -23.59 22.98 35.59
N VAL A 391 -23.96 23.65 34.49
CA VAL A 391 -24.37 25.05 34.48
C VAL A 391 -25.88 25.14 34.74
N THR A 392 -26.30 26.01 35.66
CA THR A 392 -27.72 26.18 36.03
C THR A 392 -28.28 27.59 35.79
N ALA A 393 -27.43 28.54 35.37
CA ALA A 393 -27.82 29.87 34.91
C ALA A 393 -26.65 30.53 34.15
N ASN A 394 -26.96 31.38 33.17
CA ASN A 394 -26.05 32.34 32.53
C ASN A 394 -26.76 33.70 32.47
N SER A 395 -26.05 34.81 32.72
CA SER A 395 -26.61 36.17 32.65
C SER A 395 -26.37 36.88 31.31
N GLY A 396 -25.60 36.28 30.41
CA GLY A 396 -25.19 36.88 29.13
C GLY A 396 -25.66 36.13 27.88
N ALA A 397 -26.32 34.97 28.04
CA ALA A 397 -26.87 34.17 26.95
C ALA A 397 -28.01 33.26 27.44
N GLY A 398 -28.63 32.52 26.53
CA GLY A 398 -29.78 31.65 26.84
C GLY A 398 -29.39 30.41 27.64
N GLY A 399 -28.26 29.78 27.30
CA GLY A 399 -27.74 28.59 27.96
C GLY A 399 -26.36 28.79 28.58
N GLY A 400 -25.82 27.73 29.20
CA GLY A 400 -24.44 27.68 29.66
C GLY A 400 -23.46 27.69 28.49
N GLN A 401 -22.31 28.36 28.65
CA GLN A 401 -21.31 28.55 27.61
C GLN A 401 -19.89 28.23 28.11
N ALA A 402 -19.05 27.70 27.22
CA ALA A 402 -17.61 27.54 27.43
C ALA A 402 -16.86 27.63 26.10
N ALA A 403 -15.90 28.56 25.98
CA ALA A 403 -14.90 28.54 24.91
C ALA A 403 -13.77 27.56 25.21
N GLU A 404 -13.46 27.34 26.50
CA GLU A 404 -12.52 26.31 26.95
C GLU A 404 -12.97 25.78 28.32
N PHE A 405 -12.96 24.46 28.48
CA PHE A 405 -13.23 23.71 29.71
C PHE A 405 -12.00 22.85 30.03
N GLN A 406 -11.01 23.47 30.66
CA GLN A 406 -9.72 22.86 30.95
C GLN A 406 -9.77 22.16 32.31
N VAL A 407 -9.30 20.92 32.37
CA VAL A 407 -9.28 20.09 33.59
C VAL A 407 -7.83 19.86 33.98
N PHE A 408 -7.40 20.39 35.12
CA PHE A 408 -6.01 20.27 35.58
C PHE A 408 -5.87 19.25 36.70
N GLY A 409 -4.97 18.29 36.49
CA GLY A 409 -4.68 17.23 37.45
C GLY A 409 -3.43 16.44 37.08
N VAL A 410 -3.24 15.31 37.77
CA VAL A 410 -2.22 14.29 37.43
C VAL A 410 -2.90 12.93 37.25
N PRO A 411 -2.47 12.08 36.29
CA PRO A 411 -3.02 10.73 36.13
C PRO A 411 -2.88 9.92 37.43
N ALA A 412 -3.96 9.28 37.85
CA ALA A 412 -3.96 8.38 39.00
C ALA A 412 -3.35 7.01 38.61
N PRO A 413 -2.95 6.18 39.60
CA PRO A 413 -2.37 4.87 39.31
C PRO A 413 -3.35 3.96 38.54
N ASN A 414 -2.96 3.59 37.32
CA ASN A 414 -3.70 2.72 36.42
C ASN A 414 -2.70 1.88 35.57
N PRO A 415 -3.12 0.81 34.86
CA PRO A 415 -2.28 0.07 33.91
C PRO A 415 -1.89 0.90 32.68
N ASP A 416 -0.90 0.43 31.93
CA ASP A 416 -0.52 0.93 30.59
C ASP A 416 0.20 -0.20 29.83
N LEU A 417 -0.54 -0.94 29.00
CA LEU A 417 -0.10 -2.14 28.29
C LEU A 417 0.55 -1.81 26.94
N THR A 418 1.87 -1.78 26.94
CA THR A 418 2.70 -1.63 25.73
C THR A 418 3.11 -2.98 25.17
N ILE A 419 3.39 -3.06 23.87
CA ILE A 419 4.15 -4.17 23.28
C ILE A 419 5.57 -3.69 23.00
N SER A 420 6.55 -4.33 23.62
CA SER A 420 7.97 -3.97 23.53
C SER A 420 8.73 -4.70 22.41
N GLY A 421 8.08 -5.66 21.76
CA GLY A 421 8.61 -6.36 20.59
C GLY A 421 7.79 -7.58 20.19
N VAL A 422 8.02 -8.05 18.96
CA VAL A 422 7.44 -9.28 18.40
C VAL A 422 8.54 -10.18 17.85
N SER A 423 8.27 -11.48 17.74
CA SER A 423 9.20 -12.47 17.19
C SER A 423 8.48 -13.70 16.65
N TRP A 424 9.20 -14.58 15.96
CA TRP A 424 8.68 -15.83 15.41
C TRP A 424 9.68 -16.99 15.53
N SER A 425 9.17 -18.22 15.51
CA SER A 425 9.95 -19.45 15.47
C SER A 425 9.30 -20.47 14.52
N PRO A 426 10.07 -21.20 13.68
CA PRO A 426 11.50 -21.05 13.45
C PRO A 426 11.84 -19.70 12.81
N GLN A 427 13.10 -19.25 12.90
CA GLN A 427 13.50 -17.91 12.44
C GLN A 427 13.52 -17.76 10.90
N ASN A 428 13.87 -18.83 10.18
CA ASN A 428 13.88 -18.92 8.72
C ASN A 428 12.94 -20.08 8.30
N PRO A 429 11.61 -19.92 8.39
CA PRO A 429 10.67 -20.98 8.06
C PRO A 429 10.63 -21.26 6.55
N VAL A 430 10.34 -22.51 6.19
CA VAL A 430 9.83 -22.89 4.86
C VAL A 430 8.31 -23.12 4.89
N GLU A 431 7.69 -23.23 3.73
CA GLU A 431 6.23 -23.44 3.58
C GLU A 431 5.63 -24.62 4.37
N THR A 432 6.46 -25.62 4.71
CA THR A 432 6.04 -26.79 5.50
C THR A 432 6.20 -26.63 7.01
N ASP A 433 6.79 -25.53 7.49
CA ASP A 433 7.02 -25.30 8.92
C ASP A 433 5.81 -24.65 9.59
N ALA A 434 5.38 -25.19 10.73
CA ALA A 434 4.37 -24.55 11.57
C ALA A 434 5.00 -23.40 12.38
N ILE A 435 4.65 -22.16 12.05
CA ILE A 435 5.22 -20.96 12.62
C ILE A 435 4.52 -20.62 13.94
N THR A 436 5.29 -20.28 14.97
CA THR A 436 4.78 -19.71 16.23
C THR A 436 5.18 -18.25 16.32
N ALA A 437 4.20 -17.34 16.26
CA ALA A 437 4.40 -15.91 16.43
C ALA A 437 4.21 -15.51 17.89
N SER A 438 5.03 -14.58 18.38
CA SER A 438 5.11 -14.17 19.78
C SER A 438 5.16 -12.65 19.92
N ALA A 439 4.63 -12.12 21.03
CA ALA A 439 4.67 -10.72 21.39
C ALA A 439 5.01 -10.55 22.88
N THR A 440 5.87 -9.59 23.20
CA THR A 440 6.21 -9.25 24.58
C THR A 440 5.38 -8.06 25.04
N VAL A 441 4.41 -8.33 25.91
CA VAL A 441 3.55 -7.32 26.54
C VAL A 441 4.21 -6.82 27.82
N ARG A 442 4.19 -5.52 28.04
CA ARG A 442 4.68 -4.86 29.24
C ARG A 442 3.62 -3.92 29.81
N ASN A 443 3.28 -4.11 31.08
CA ASN A 443 2.57 -3.09 31.84
C ASN A 443 3.59 -2.02 32.27
N ALA A 444 3.67 -0.92 31.55
CA ALA A 444 4.48 0.26 31.89
C ALA A 444 3.81 1.13 32.97
N GLY A 445 2.52 0.91 33.20
CA GLY A 445 1.69 1.65 34.15
C GLY A 445 2.02 1.39 35.62
N THR A 446 1.37 2.17 36.47
CA THR A 446 1.65 2.25 37.92
C THR A 446 0.68 1.43 38.78
N ALA A 447 -0.37 0.85 38.19
CA ALA A 447 -1.22 -0.17 38.82
C ALA A 447 -1.13 -1.52 38.07
N ALA A 448 -1.59 -2.61 38.70
CA ALA A 448 -1.62 -3.93 38.08
C ALA A 448 -2.78 -4.06 37.08
N SER A 449 -2.49 -4.61 35.90
CA SER A 449 -3.47 -4.88 34.84
C SER A 449 -4.23 -6.19 35.08
N GLY A 450 -5.45 -6.25 34.56
CA GLY A 450 -6.24 -7.48 34.47
C GLY A 450 -5.68 -8.46 33.44
N ALA A 451 -6.38 -9.58 33.25
CA ALA A 451 -6.08 -10.48 32.15
C ALA A 451 -6.76 -10.00 30.86
N THR A 452 -6.05 -10.07 29.74
CA THR A 452 -6.53 -9.70 28.40
C THR A 452 -5.92 -10.63 27.34
N ASN A 453 -5.73 -10.16 26.10
CA ASN A 453 -5.17 -10.90 24.98
C ASN A 453 -4.32 -9.99 24.07
N VAL A 454 -3.48 -10.62 23.26
CA VAL A 454 -2.81 -10.01 22.11
C VAL A 454 -3.39 -10.63 20.84
N ASN A 455 -3.76 -9.78 19.88
CA ASN A 455 -4.04 -10.18 18.52
C ASN A 455 -2.78 -10.05 17.66
N LEU A 456 -2.52 -11.07 16.84
CA LEU A 456 -1.36 -11.17 15.95
C LEU A 456 -1.82 -11.10 14.50
N TYR A 457 -1.14 -10.30 13.70
CA TYR A 457 -1.49 -9.96 12.32
C TYR A 457 -0.30 -10.16 11.39
N LEU A 458 -0.55 -10.69 10.18
CA LEU A 458 0.37 -10.61 9.05
C LEU A 458 -0.21 -9.65 8.02
N GLY A 459 0.39 -8.46 7.89
CA GLY A 459 -0.23 -7.32 7.22
C GLY A 459 -1.53 -6.92 7.92
N THR A 460 -2.64 -6.89 7.19
CA THR A 460 -4.00 -6.66 7.73
C THR A 460 -4.70 -7.93 8.21
N THR A 461 -4.20 -9.11 7.87
CA THR A 461 -4.85 -10.40 8.17
C THR A 461 -4.54 -10.84 9.59
N LYS A 462 -5.56 -11.00 10.44
CA LYS A 462 -5.43 -11.60 11.77
C LYS A 462 -5.08 -13.07 11.66
N VAL A 463 -3.93 -13.48 12.21
CA VAL A 463 -3.41 -14.85 12.14
C VAL A 463 -3.46 -15.61 13.47
N GLY A 464 -3.69 -14.92 14.59
CA GLY A 464 -3.84 -15.56 15.89
C GLY A 464 -4.24 -14.61 17.01
N THR A 465 -4.57 -15.19 18.16
CA THR A 465 -4.79 -14.49 19.43
C THR A 465 -4.11 -15.29 20.54
N ALA A 466 -3.43 -14.62 21.46
CA ALA A 466 -2.75 -15.21 22.61
C ALA A 466 -3.18 -14.53 23.92
N ASN A 467 -3.49 -15.31 24.96
CA ASN A 467 -4.00 -14.77 26.22
C ASN A 467 -2.87 -14.17 27.09
N VAL A 468 -3.10 -12.97 27.62
CA VAL A 468 -2.22 -12.25 28.55
C VAL A 468 -2.79 -12.39 29.96
N GLY A 469 -2.04 -13.01 30.88
CA GLY A 469 -2.42 -13.06 32.29
C GLY A 469 -2.31 -11.67 32.96
N ALA A 470 -2.86 -11.53 34.17
CA ALA A 470 -2.74 -10.30 34.94
C ALA A 470 -1.27 -9.88 35.14
N LEU A 471 -0.97 -8.60 34.88
CA LEU A 471 0.40 -8.05 34.89
C LEU A 471 0.57 -6.99 35.97
N ALA A 472 1.46 -7.23 36.93
CA ALA A 472 1.85 -6.22 37.91
C ALA A 472 2.47 -4.97 37.25
N ALA A 473 2.42 -3.82 37.94
CA ALA A 473 3.05 -2.58 37.49
C ALA A 473 4.55 -2.80 37.18
N GLY A 474 5.00 -2.32 36.02
CA GLY A 474 6.37 -2.52 35.51
C GLY A 474 6.68 -3.91 34.94
N ALA A 475 5.83 -4.92 35.12
CA ALA A 475 6.09 -6.29 34.71
C ALA A 475 5.94 -6.50 33.19
N SER A 476 6.49 -7.61 32.68
CA SER A 476 6.36 -8.01 31.28
C SER A 476 6.19 -9.52 31.14
N THR A 477 5.54 -9.95 30.06
CA THR A 477 5.38 -11.37 29.70
C THR A 477 5.41 -11.53 28.18
N THR A 478 5.95 -12.64 27.70
CA THR A 478 5.89 -13.01 26.27
C THR A 478 4.77 -14.02 26.07
N VAL A 479 3.79 -13.67 25.24
CA VAL A 479 2.69 -14.54 24.84
C VAL A 479 2.88 -14.97 23.38
N SER A 480 2.35 -16.14 23.01
CA SER A 480 2.52 -16.68 21.67
C SER A 480 1.29 -17.45 21.17
N ALA A 481 1.16 -17.52 19.85
CA ALA A 481 0.20 -18.37 19.17
C ALA A 481 0.89 -19.14 18.03
N ASN A 482 0.51 -20.40 17.85
CA ASN A 482 0.83 -21.14 16.63
C ASN A 482 -0.06 -20.58 15.50
N ILE A 483 0.56 -20.03 14.46
CA ILE A 483 -0.12 -19.42 13.31
C ILE A 483 -0.14 -20.36 12.09
N GLY A 484 0.16 -21.64 12.28
CA GLY A 484 0.18 -22.66 11.23
C GLY A 484 1.35 -22.51 10.25
N THR A 485 1.28 -23.26 9.15
CA THR A 485 2.10 -23.03 7.97
C THR A 485 1.69 -21.73 7.27
N ARG A 486 2.58 -21.21 6.42
CA ARG A 486 2.35 -20.03 5.58
C ARG A 486 2.98 -20.26 4.22
N ASP A 487 2.40 -19.68 3.18
CA ASP A 487 2.94 -19.75 1.82
C ASP A 487 4.27 -18.98 1.72
N ALA A 488 5.05 -19.21 0.66
CA ALA A 488 6.30 -18.49 0.48
C ALA A 488 6.04 -16.99 0.24
N GLY A 489 6.69 -16.13 1.04
CA GLY A 489 6.37 -14.70 1.03
C GLY A 489 7.10 -13.90 2.10
N SER A 490 6.81 -12.60 2.14
CA SER A 490 7.35 -11.64 3.10
C SER A 490 6.20 -10.93 3.79
N TYR A 491 6.04 -11.13 5.09
CA TYR A 491 4.87 -10.73 5.86
C TYR A 491 5.26 -9.79 7.00
N GLN A 492 4.70 -8.60 7.08
CA GLN A 492 4.91 -7.74 8.24
C GLN A 492 4.10 -8.25 9.44
N LEU A 493 4.80 -8.62 10.52
CA LEU A 493 4.18 -9.07 11.77
C LEU A 493 3.82 -7.87 12.64
N THR A 494 2.53 -7.70 12.91
CA THR A 494 2.00 -6.70 13.84
C THR A 494 1.33 -7.42 15.01
N ALA A 495 1.53 -6.90 16.23
CA ALA A 495 0.84 -7.35 17.43
C ALA A 495 0.10 -6.17 18.08
N LYS A 496 -1.08 -6.45 18.66
CA LYS A 496 -1.88 -5.47 19.39
C LYS A 496 -2.38 -6.09 20.69
N VAL A 497 -2.12 -5.47 21.84
CA VAL A 497 -2.67 -5.89 23.14
C VAL A 497 -3.98 -5.16 23.40
N ASP A 498 -4.93 -5.84 24.05
CA ASP A 498 -6.21 -5.27 24.49
C ASP A 498 -6.98 -4.47 23.40
N GLU A 499 -6.95 -4.94 22.14
CA GLU A 499 -7.60 -4.26 20.99
C GLU A 499 -9.15 -4.11 21.11
N ALA A 500 -9.74 -4.60 22.20
CA ALA A 500 -11.14 -4.42 22.56
C ALA A 500 -11.36 -3.39 23.69
N ASN A 501 -10.29 -2.76 24.20
CA ASN A 501 -10.27 -1.79 25.31
C ASN A 501 -11.06 -2.31 26.53
N ALA A 502 -10.70 -3.52 26.97
CA ALA A 502 -11.32 -4.22 28.10
C ALA A 502 -10.60 -3.96 29.43
N VAL A 503 -9.35 -3.49 29.37
CA VAL A 503 -8.64 -2.80 30.46
C VAL A 503 -8.81 -1.30 30.22
N ILE A 504 -9.00 -0.53 31.30
CA ILE A 504 -8.93 0.95 31.23
C ILE A 504 -7.47 1.32 31.51
N GLU A 505 -6.82 2.07 30.61
CA GLU A 505 -5.36 2.27 30.64
C GLU A 505 -4.98 3.76 30.88
N GLN A 506 -3.72 4.07 31.21
CA GLN A 506 -3.23 5.46 31.26
C GLN A 506 -3.06 6.04 29.84
N ASN A 507 -2.88 5.17 28.85
CA ASN A 507 -2.76 5.48 27.44
C ASN A 507 -3.28 4.28 26.63
N GLU A 508 -4.04 4.53 25.57
CA GLU A 508 -4.64 3.51 24.69
C GLU A 508 -3.97 3.50 23.30
N ALA A 509 -3.05 4.45 23.04
CA ALA A 509 -2.47 4.70 21.72
C ALA A 509 -1.14 3.95 21.47
N ASN A 510 -0.63 3.24 22.48
CA ASN A 510 0.67 2.56 22.51
C ASN A 510 0.56 1.02 22.60
N ASN A 511 -0.67 0.50 22.49
CA ASN A 511 -1.00 -0.92 22.57
C ASN A 511 -0.60 -1.74 21.32
N SER A 512 -0.06 -1.10 20.27
CA SER A 512 0.26 -1.73 18.97
C SER A 512 1.77 -1.65 18.66
N PHE A 513 2.34 -2.75 18.18
CA PHE A 513 3.73 -2.82 17.69
C PHE A 513 3.81 -3.57 16.36
N THR A 514 4.45 -2.96 15.37
CA THR A 514 4.77 -3.57 14.07
C THR A 514 6.26 -3.87 14.02
N SER A 515 6.63 -5.07 13.57
CA SER A 515 8.03 -5.42 13.34
C SER A 515 8.69 -4.50 12.30
N SER A 516 9.94 -4.12 12.53
CA SER A 516 10.74 -3.42 11.51
C SER A 516 11.26 -4.38 10.43
N THR A 517 11.34 -5.67 10.72
CA THR A 517 11.68 -6.74 9.79
C THR A 517 10.47 -7.63 9.50
N ALA A 518 10.25 -7.97 8.23
CA ALA A 518 9.21 -8.91 7.86
C ALA A 518 9.59 -10.35 8.22
N LEU A 519 8.57 -11.15 8.56
CA LEU A 519 8.63 -12.60 8.56
C LEU A 519 8.77 -13.08 7.11
N VAL A 520 9.94 -13.59 6.75
CA VAL A 520 10.20 -14.17 5.43
C VAL A 520 10.04 -15.69 5.50
N VAL A 521 9.12 -16.22 4.71
CA VAL A 521 8.87 -17.67 4.55
C VAL A 521 9.43 -18.08 3.20
N SER A 522 10.36 -19.04 3.22
CA SER A 522 11.06 -19.49 2.01
C SER A 522 10.29 -20.61 1.28
N PRO A 523 10.32 -20.68 -0.06
CA PRO A 523 9.76 -21.80 -0.79
C PRO A 523 10.39 -23.13 -0.38
N VAL A 524 9.57 -24.17 -0.22
CA VAL A 524 10.06 -25.53 0.02
C VAL A 524 10.76 -26.08 -1.23
N GLN A 525 11.69 -27.02 -1.06
CA GLN A 525 12.36 -27.72 -2.16
C GLN A 525 11.38 -28.71 -2.82
N SER A 526 10.80 -28.32 -3.96
CA SER A 526 9.71 -29.03 -4.65
C SER A 526 9.63 -28.57 -6.12
N SER A 527 9.13 -29.43 -7.02
CA SER A 527 8.47 -28.96 -8.25
C SER A 527 7.07 -28.41 -7.90
N ASP A 528 6.49 -27.63 -8.80
CA ASP A 528 5.20 -26.92 -8.61
C ASP A 528 4.61 -26.70 -10.02
N LEU A 529 3.71 -27.61 -10.46
CA LEU A 529 3.25 -27.73 -11.85
C LEU A 529 1.87 -27.09 -12.09
N VAL A 530 1.90 -25.80 -12.45
CA VAL A 530 0.72 -25.08 -12.92
C VAL A 530 0.48 -25.29 -14.42
N ALA A 531 -0.80 -25.20 -14.82
CA ALA A 531 -1.23 -25.32 -16.21
C ALA A 531 -2.07 -24.12 -16.66
N ALA A 532 -1.71 -23.60 -17.84
CA ALA A 532 -2.50 -22.65 -18.58
C ALA A 532 -3.13 -23.36 -19.79
N THR A 533 -4.46 -23.43 -19.86
CA THR A 533 -5.17 -23.91 -21.05
C THR A 533 -5.63 -22.72 -21.88
N ALA A 534 -5.48 -22.84 -23.20
CA ALA A 534 -6.01 -21.89 -24.16
C ALA A 534 -6.70 -22.66 -25.29
N TRP A 535 -7.43 -21.91 -26.13
CA TRP A 535 -8.20 -22.48 -27.23
C TRP A 535 -8.11 -21.65 -28.51
N SER A 536 -8.46 -22.27 -29.65
CA SER A 536 -8.67 -21.61 -30.93
C SER A 536 -9.92 -22.18 -31.62
N PRO A 537 -10.78 -21.34 -32.25
CA PRO A 537 -10.72 -19.86 -32.26
C PRO A 537 -10.93 -19.29 -30.85
N GLY A 538 -10.25 -18.18 -30.53
CA GLY A 538 -10.25 -17.59 -29.19
C GLY A 538 -11.64 -17.20 -28.67
N ASN A 539 -12.50 -16.71 -29.57
CA ASN A 539 -13.91 -16.46 -29.31
C ASN A 539 -14.82 -17.29 -30.25
N PRO A 540 -15.23 -18.51 -29.86
CA PRO A 540 -15.97 -19.40 -30.73
C PRO A 540 -17.46 -19.05 -30.85
N SER A 541 -17.99 -19.18 -32.06
CA SER A 541 -19.44 -19.24 -32.33
C SER A 541 -19.95 -20.68 -32.26
N ALA A 542 -21.27 -20.87 -32.07
CA ALA A 542 -21.87 -22.21 -32.18
C ALA A 542 -21.52 -22.91 -33.51
N GLY A 543 -21.29 -24.22 -33.45
CA GLY A 543 -20.84 -25.05 -34.57
C GLY A 543 -19.34 -24.97 -34.86
N ASN A 544 -18.58 -24.04 -34.27
CA ASN A 544 -17.12 -24.01 -34.41
C ASN A 544 -16.49 -25.25 -33.75
N THR A 545 -15.44 -25.80 -34.36
CA THR A 545 -14.59 -26.80 -33.71
C THR A 545 -13.50 -26.07 -32.94
N VAL A 546 -13.58 -26.14 -31.62
CA VAL A 546 -12.64 -25.52 -30.69
C VAL A 546 -11.54 -26.52 -30.37
N THR A 547 -10.29 -26.13 -30.60
CA THR A 547 -9.10 -26.91 -30.27
C THR A 547 -8.52 -26.41 -28.96
N PHE A 548 -8.30 -27.30 -28.00
CA PHE A 548 -7.74 -26.97 -26.68
C PHE A 548 -6.28 -27.41 -26.59
N THR A 549 -5.46 -26.51 -26.06
CA THR A 549 -4.01 -26.70 -25.90
C THR A 549 -3.61 -26.21 -24.51
N THR A 550 -2.81 -27.00 -23.79
CA THR A 550 -2.38 -26.68 -22.43
C THR A 550 -0.87 -26.53 -22.35
N THR A 551 -0.41 -25.37 -21.89
CA THR A 551 0.97 -25.10 -21.50
C THR A 551 1.19 -25.56 -20.05
N LEU A 552 2.29 -26.24 -19.76
CA LEU A 552 2.71 -26.58 -18.39
C LEU A 552 3.91 -25.73 -17.97
N ARG A 553 3.90 -25.22 -16.74
CA ARG A 553 5.03 -24.47 -16.16
C ARG A 553 5.39 -25.04 -14.80
N ASN A 554 6.68 -25.28 -14.60
CA ASN A 554 7.21 -25.59 -13.27
C ASN A 554 7.66 -24.29 -12.61
N GLN A 555 6.85 -23.74 -11.72
CA GLN A 555 7.20 -22.55 -10.93
C GLN A 555 7.97 -22.92 -9.64
N GLY A 556 8.30 -24.21 -9.46
CA GLY A 556 8.97 -24.74 -8.28
C GLY A 556 10.48 -24.48 -8.26
N THR A 557 11.10 -24.86 -7.16
CA THR A 557 12.53 -24.65 -6.87
C THR A 557 13.43 -25.77 -7.41
N VAL A 558 12.88 -26.95 -7.72
CA VAL A 558 13.60 -28.04 -8.40
C VAL A 558 12.87 -28.49 -9.67
N ALA A 559 13.57 -29.18 -10.56
CA ALA A 559 12.98 -29.71 -11.79
C ALA A 559 11.93 -30.81 -11.50
N SER A 560 10.89 -30.90 -12.32
CA SER A 560 9.93 -32.00 -12.26
C SER A 560 10.55 -33.32 -12.70
N ALA A 561 9.90 -34.46 -12.40
CA ALA A 561 10.44 -35.76 -12.80
C ALA A 561 10.48 -35.91 -14.33
N GLY A 562 11.44 -36.71 -14.82
CA GLY A 562 11.62 -36.99 -16.27
C GLY A 562 10.53 -37.87 -16.92
N GLY A 563 9.37 -38.01 -16.28
CA GLY A 563 8.27 -38.89 -16.68
C GLY A 563 7.23 -38.21 -17.58
N ALA A 564 6.02 -38.78 -17.56
CA ALA A 564 4.86 -38.24 -18.26
C ALA A 564 3.99 -37.41 -17.30
N HIS A 565 3.78 -36.14 -17.64
CA HIS A 565 2.96 -35.18 -16.88
C HIS A 565 1.59 -35.15 -17.54
N GLY A 566 0.63 -35.85 -16.95
CA GLY A 566 -0.72 -35.99 -17.50
C GLY A 566 -1.55 -34.71 -17.33
N VAL A 567 -2.35 -34.36 -18.33
CA VAL A 567 -3.24 -33.19 -18.31
C VAL A 567 -4.64 -33.62 -18.66
N THR A 568 -5.62 -33.23 -17.84
CA THR A 568 -7.05 -33.42 -18.09
C THR A 568 -7.74 -32.07 -18.19
N VAL A 569 -8.40 -31.79 -19.31
CA VAL A 569 -9.27 -30.62 -19.48
C VAL A 569 -10.72 -31.07 -19.53
N THR A 570 -11.53 -30.57 -18.62
CA THR A 570 -12.96 -30.88 -18.49
C THR A 570 -13.77 -29.63 -18.80
N ILE A 571 -14.65 -29.73 -19.79
CA ILE A 571 -15.59 -28.67 -20.16
C ILE A 571 -16.94 -29.05 -19.53
N SER A 572 -17.43 -28.23 -18.62
CA SER A 572 -18.79 -28.33 -18.04
C SER A 572 -19.65 -27.16 -18.48
N ASP A 573 -20.95 -27.38 -18.65
CA ASP A 573 -21.92 -26.30 -18.85
C ASP A 573 -22.28 -25.57 -17.54
N GLN A 574 -23.15 -24.56 -17.62
CA GLN A 574 -23.64 -23.75 -16.49
C GLN A 574 -24.36 -24.56 -15.40
N SER A 575 -24.86 -25.77 -15.68
CA SER A 575 -25.43 -26.67 -14.67
C SER A 575 -24.37 -27.49 -13.91
N GLY A 576 -23.10 -27.37 -14.30
CA GLY A 576 -22.00 -28.22 -13.85
C GLY A 576 -21.89 -29.55 -14.61
N THR A 577 -22.80 -29.84 -15.55
CA THR A 577 -22.79 -31.08 -16.33
C THR A 577 -21.59 -31.09 -17.28
N VAL A 578 -20.77 -32.15 -17.19
CA VAL A 578 -19.60 -32.32 -18.05
C VAL A 578 -20.04 -32.63 -19.48
N VAL A 579 -19.83 -31.68 -20.39
CA VAL A 579 -20.11 -31.83 -21.84
C VAL A 579 -18.93 -32.44 -22.59
N LYS A 580 -17.70 -32.34 -22.04
CA LYS A 580 -16.51 -32.96 -22.62
C LYS A 580 -15.42 -33.19 -21.56
N THR A 581 -14.70 -34.31 -21.68
CA THR A 581 -13.36 -34.48 -21.10
C THR A 581 -12.36 -34.70 -22.23
N LEU A 582 -11.19 -34.06 -22.10
CA LEU A 582 -10.06 -34.06 -23.01
C LEU A 582 -8.80 -34.42 -22.20
N THR A 583 -7.85 -35.12 -22.80
CA THR A 583 -6.65 -35.60 -22.10
C THR A 583 -5.42 -35.56 -23.00
N GLY A 584 -4.33 -34.98 -22.50
CA GLY A 584 -3.02 -35.00 -23.13
C GLY A 584 -1.92 -35.29 -22.09
N SER A 585 -0.67 -35.27 -22.52
CA SER A 585 0.48 -35.36 -21.60
C SER A 585 1.73 -34.74 -22.22
N TYR A 586 2.48 -33.98 -21.41
CA TYR A 586 3.89 -33.67 -21.71
C TYR A 586 4.77 -34.83 -21.23
N THR A 587 5.97 -35.02 -21.80
CA THR A 587 6.91 -36.05 -21.33
C THR A 587 8.33 -35.51 -21.33
N GLY A 588 9.01 -35.65 -20.19
CA GLY A 588 10.32 -35.06 -19.92
C GLY A 588 10.32 -34.23 -18.63
N ALA A 589 11.51 -33.84 -18.16
CA ALA A 589 11.65 -33.01 -16.96
C ALA A 589 11.50 -31.52 -17.33
N ILE A 590 10.68 -30.79 -16.56
CA ILE A 590 10.53 -29.34 -16.68
C ILE A 590 11.43 -28.70 -15.62
N ALA A 591 12.42 -27.90 -16.03
CA ALA A 591 13.35 -27.25 -15.11
C ALA A 591 12.66 -26.25 -14.17
N ALA A 592 13.26 -25.97 -13.02
CA ALA A 592 12.77 -24.95 -12.08
C ALA A 592 12.61 -23.58 -12.79
N GLY A 593 11.45 -22.94 -12.63
CA GLY A 593 11.06 -21.69 -13.29
C GLY A 593 10.70 -21.80 -14.77
N ALA A 594 10.87 -22.96 -15.42
CA ALA A 594 10.71 -23.12 -16.86
C ALA A 594 9.30 -23.53 -17.29
N THR A 595 8.95 -23.18 -18.52
CA THR A 595 7.70 -23.55 -19.18
C THR A 595 7.97 -24.59 -20.28
N ALA A 596 7.13 -25.62 -20.36
CA ALA A 596 7.18 -26.66 -21.39
C ALA A 596 6.50 -26.23 -22.69
N ALA A 597 6.78 -26.95 -23.79
CA ALA A 597 6.05 -26.78 -25.04
C ALA A 597 4.55 -27.12 -24.86
N PRO A 598 3.61 -26.34 -25.42
CA PRO A 598 2.18 -26.59 -25.22
C PRO A 598 1.70 -27.91 -25.82
N VAL A 599 0.76 -28.58 -25.14
CA VAL A 599 0.21 -29.89 -25.50
C VAL A 599 -1.23 -29.75 -25.96
N THR A 600 -1.54 -30.12 -27.21
CA THR A 600 -2.92 -30.22 -27.70
C THR A 600 -3.65 -31.36 -26.99
N VAL A 601 -4.66 -31.05 -26.17
CA VAL A 601 -5.41 -32.05 -25.37
C VAL A 601 -6.65 -32.59 -26.11
N GLY A 602 -7.09 -31.91 -27.18
CA GLY A 602 -8.13 -32.39 -28.10
C GLY A 602 -9.09 -31.31 -28.57
N THR A 603 -10.26 -31.71 -29.09
CA THR A 603 -11.26 -30.80 -29.67
C THR A 603 -12.68 -31.03 -29.15
N TRP A 604 -13.50 -29.98 -29.24
CA TRP A 604 -14.92 -29.95 -28.90
C TRP A 604 -15.69 -29.06 -29.88
N THR A 605 -16.91 -29.42 -30.23
CA THR A 605 -17.78 -28.59 -31.07
C THR A 605 -18.61 -27.67 -30.17
N ALA A 606 -18.44 -26.37 -30.32
CA ALA A 606 -19.07 -25.38 -29.46
C ALA A 606 -20.58 -25.25 -29.75
N ALA A 607 -21.35 -24.93 -28.71
CA ALA A 607 -22.74 -24.50 -28.79
C ALA A 607 -22.90 -23.24 -27.91
N ASN A 608 -23.81 -22.33 -28.24
CA ASN A 608 -23.93 -21.05 -27.52
C ASN A 608 -24.21 -21.27 -26.02
N GLY A 609 -23.57 -20.47 -25.16
CA GLY A 609 -23.72 -20.53 -23.71
C GLY A 609 -22.42 -20.33 -22.94
N ARG A 610 -22.50 -20.48 -21.61
CA ARG A 610 -21.37 -20.46 -20.68
C ARG A 610 -20.89 -21.87 -20.36
N TYR A 611 -19.56 -22.01 -20.32
CA TYR A 611 -18.87 -23.23 -19.92
C TYR A 611 -17.75 -22.92 -18.92
N THR A 612 -17.46 -23.88 -18.04
CA THR A 612 -16.27 -23.88 -17.18
C THR A 612 -15.26 -24.85 -17.77
N VAL A 613 -14.07 -24.35 -18.12
CA VAL A 613 -12.92 -25.13 -18.59
C VAL A 613 -12.03 -25.39 -17.38
N LYS A 614 -12.19 -26.57 -16.77
CA LYS A 614 -11.36 -27.05 -15.65
C LYS A 614 -10.15 -27.81 -16.18
N THR A 615 -8.96 -27.31 -15.93
CA THR A 615 -7.69 -27.98 -16.22
C THR A 615 -7.14 -28.63 -14.95
N VAL A 616 -6.62 -29.86 -15.05
CA VAL A 616 -5.96 -30.57 -13.95
C VAL A 616 -4.67 -31.21 -14.47
N VAL A 617 -3.54 -30.91 -13.83
CA VAL A 617 -2.26 -31.61 -13.99
C VAL A 617 -2.19 -32.77 -13.02
N ALA A 618 -1.67 -33.91 -13.47
CA ALA A 618 -1.34 -35.02 -12.59
C ALA A 618 -0.10 -34.70 -11.74
N ASN A 619 -0.21 -34.90 -10.43
CA ASN A 619 0.83 -34.54 -9.45
C ASN A 619 2.18 -35.17 -9.81
N ASP A 620 3.25 -34.38 -9.79
CA ASP A 620 4.59 -34.84 -10.15
C ASP A 620 5.27 -35.61 -8.99
N ALA A 621 6.23 -36.49 -9.33
CA ALA A 621 6.95 -37.28 -8.34
C ALA A 621 7.94 -36.47 -7.48
N ASN A 622 8.32 -35.26 -7.91
CA ASN A 622 9.13 -34.32 -7.13
C ASN A 622 8.28 -33.22 -6.44
N GLU A 623 6.95 -33.31 -6.52
CA GLU A 623 6.02 -32.25 -6.11
C GLU A 623 5.38 -32.59 -4.76
N LEU A 624 5.64 -31.76 -3.75
CA LEU A 624 5.11 -31.94 -2.41
C LEU A 624 3.61 -31.58 -2.32
N PRO A 625 2.82 -32.23 -1.45
CA PRO A 625 1.38 -31.97 -1.32
C PRO A 625 0.97 -30.52 -1.05
N VAL A 626 1.87 -29.69 -0.51
CA VAL A 626 1.65 -28.25 -0.30
C VAL A 626 1.58 -27.44 -1.62
N LYS A 627 2.16 -27.94 -2.71
CA LYS A 627 2.11 -27.31 -4.04
C LYS A 627 0.93 -27.79 -4.90
N GLN A 628 0.57 -29.06 -4.75
CA GLN A 628 -0.44 -29.77 -5.57
C GLN A 628 -1.84 -29.13 -5.64
N GLY A 629 -2.14 -28.12 -4.81
CA GLY A 629 -3.40 -27.37 -4.85
C GLY A 629 -3.57 -26.50 -6.10
N ASN A 630 -2.48 -26.01 -6.71
CA ASN A 630 -2.54 -25.14 -7.89
C ASN A 630 -2.50 -25.90 -9.23
N ASN A 631 -2.25 -27.23 -9.20
CA ASN A 631 -2.35 -28.13 -10.35
C ASN A 631 -3.75 -28.13 -11.01
N THR A 632 -4.76 -27.60 -10.31
CA THR A 632 -6.12 -27.40 -10.82
C THR A 632 -6.38 -25.92 -11.11
N GLY A 633 -6.60 -25.58 -12.39
CA GLY A 633 -7.06 -24.27 -12.82
C GLY A 633 -8.47 -24.31 -13.40
N THR A 634 -9.20 -23.19 -13.34
CA THR A 634 -10.52 -23.05 -13.98
C THR A 634 -10.64 -21.71 -14.70
N GLN A 635 -11.00 -21.75 -15.98
CA GLN A 635 -11.35 -20.59 -16.79
C GLN A 635 -12.82 -20.66 -17.20
N ALA A 636 -13.45 -19.52 -17.50
CA ALA A 636 -14.73 -19.50 -18.19
C ALA A 636 -14.50 -19.46 -19.71
N LEU A 637 -15.36 -20.17 -20.44
CA LEU A 637 -15.46 -20.12 -21.89
C LEU A 637 -16.89 -19.74 -22.25
N PHE A 638 -17.04 -18.62 -22.96
CA PHE A 638 -18.32 -18.15 -23.47
C PHE A 638 -18.37 -18.40 -24.97
N VAL A 639 -19.50 -18.92 -25.46
CA VAL A 639 -19.70 -19.23 -26.88
C VAL A 639 -20.83 -18.36 -27.42
N GLY A 640 -20.57 -17.66 -28.53
CA GLY A 640 -21.55 -16.78 -29.16
C GLY A 640 -21.79 -15.47 -28.39
N ARG A 641 -20.73 -14.89 -27.82
CA ARG A 641 -20.70 -13.57 -27.17
C ARG A 641 -19.42 -12.86 -27.56
N GLY A 642 -19.40 -11.53 -27.62
CA GLY A 642 -18.25 -10.77 -28.13
C GLY A 642 -18.14 -10.79 -29.65
N ALA A 643 -17.16 -10.06 -30.17
CA ALA A 643 -16.80 -10.04 -31.58
C ALA A 643 -15.96 -11.26 -31.97
N ASN A 644 -16.22 -11.81 -33.15
CA ASN A 644 -15.45 -12.86 -33.80
C ASN A 644 -14.44 -12.21 -34.76
N MET A 645 -13.19 -12.13 -34.32
CA MET A 645 -12.09 -11.44 -35.01
C MET A 645 -11.17 -12.43 -35.75
N PRO A 646 -10.50 -12.01 -36.85
CA PRO A 646 -9.67 -12.91 -37.66
C PRO A 646 -8.33 -13.33 -37.04
N TYR A 647 -8.09 -12.99 -35.76
CA TYR A 647 -6.85 -13.29 -35.04
C TYR A 647 -7.08 -14.18 -33.82
N ASP A 648 -6.09 -15.05 -33.54
CA ASP A 648 -5.95 -15.66 -32.22
C ASP A 648 -5.24 -14.68 -31.26
N MET A 649 -5.68 -14.62 -30.00
CA MET A 649 -5.08 -13.86 -28.91
C MET A 649 -4.35 -14.79 -27.92
N TYR A 650 -3.23 -14.31 -27.38
CA TYR A 650 -2.32 -15.04 -26.50
C TYR A 650 -1.82 -14.12 -25.38
N GLU A 651 -2.31 -14.32 -24.16
CA GLU A 651 -1.80 -13.62 -22.97
C GLU A 651 -0.34 -14.02 -22.74
N ALA A 652 0.50 -13.09 -22.28
CA ALA A 652 1.93 -13.31 -22.19
C ALA A 652 2.31 -14.27 -21.05
N GLU A 653 1.56 -14.30 -19.94
CA GLU A 653 1.86 -15.19 -18.81
C GLU A 653 1.65 -16.69 -19.12
N ASP A 654 0.85 -16.99 -20.15
CA ASP A 654 0.61 -18.33 -20.69
C ASP A 654 1.73 -18.79 -21.66
N GLY A 655 2.65 -17.88 -21.99
CA GLY A 655 3.78 -18.10 -22.88
C GLY A 655 4.98 -18.80 -22.23
N VAL A 656 5.93 -19.24 -23.07
CA VAL A 656 7.17 -19.89 -22.62
C VAL A 656 8.19 -18.81 -22.23
N LEU A 657 8.51 -18.73 -20.94
CA LEU A 657 9.38 -17.68 -20.40
C LEU A 657 10.85 -18.11 -20.33
N ALA A 658 11.76 -17.19 -20.62
CA ALA A 658 13.20 -17.44 -20.55
C ALA A 658 14.01 -16.19 -20.16
N GLY A 659 15.31 -16.39 -19.86
CA GLY A 659 16.30 -15.32 -19.72
C GLY A 659 16.09 -14.31 -18.57
N GLY A 660 15.29 -14.67 -17.56
CA GLY A 660 14.94 -13.79 -16.44
C GLY A 660 13.61 -13.04 -16.62
N ALA A 661 12.82 -13.37 -17.64
CA ALA A 661 11.44 -12.86 -17.76
C ALA A 661 10.57 -13.33 -16.59
N GLY A 662 9.70 -12.45 -16.09
CA GLY A 662 8.85 -12.72 -14.92
C GLY A 662 7.44 -12.15 -15.05
N VAL A 663 6.43 -12.90 -14.60
CA VAL A 663 5.03 -12.49 -14.57
C VAL A 663 4.79 -11.52 -13.40
N VAL A 664 4.03 -10.46 -13.64
CA VAL A 664 3.47 -9.57 -12.61
C VAL A 664 1.96 -9.77 -12.49
N GLY A 665 1.41 -9.52 -11.31
CA GLY A 665 -0.03 -9.59 -11.03
C GLY A 665 -0.53 -10.95 -10.50
N PRO A 666 -1.85 -11.08 -10.28
CA PRO A 666 -2.89 -10.09 -10.58
C PRO A 666 -3.14 -9.05 -9.48
N ASN A 667 -3.56 -7.84 -9.87
CA ASN A 667 -4.16 -6.83 -8.99
C ASN A 667 -5.24 -6.00 -9.73
N ARG A 668 -5.68 -4.86 -9.18
CA ARG A 668 -6.65 -3.92 -9.80
C ARG A 668 -6.19 -2.46 -9.68
N THR A 669 -4.88 -2.23 -9.56
CA THR A 669 -4.32 -0.92 -9.24
C THR A 669 -4.15 -0.07 -10.49
N ILE A 670 -4.81 1.08 -10.55
CA ILE A 670 -4.64 2.07 -11.62
C ILE A 670 -3.17 2.52 -11.66
N GLY A 671 -2.59 2.59 -12.86
CA GLY A 671 -1.18 2.95 -13.06
C GLY A 671 -0.17 1.84 -12.74
N ASP A 672 -0.62 0.62 -12.46
CA ASP A 672 0.25 -0.54 -12.26
C ASP A 672 0.29 -1.47 -13.49
N LEU A 673 1.45 -2.08 -13.73
CA LEU A 673 1.69 -2.98 -14.87
C LEU A 673 0.76 -4.20 -14.90
N ALA A 674 0.34 -4.71 -13.74
CA ALA A 674 -0.66 -5.78 -13.70
C ALA A 674 -2.09 -5.21 -13.72
N GLY A 675 -2.34 -4.09 -13.05
CA GLY A 675 -3.68 -3.49 -12.95
C GLY A 675 -4.28 -3.06 -14.30
N GLU A 676 -3.46 -2.64 -15.27
CA GLU A 676 -3.90 -2.18 -16.60
C GLU A 676 -3.72 -3.18 -17.75
N ALA A 677 -3.26 -4.40 -17.45
CA ALA A 677 -3.08 -5.47 -18.44
C ALA A 677 -4.34 -6.36 -18.58
N SER A 678 -4.46 -7.06 -19.71
CA SER A 678 -5.48 -8.10 -19.90
C SER A 678 -5.27 -9.24 -18.89
N GLY A 679 -6.36 -9.85 -18.41
CA GLY A 679 -6.26 -10.85 -17.34
C GLY A 679 -5.78 -10.29 -15.99
N ARG A 680 -5.49 -8.98 -15.94
CA ARG A 680 -4.71 -8.26 -14.92
C ARG A 680 -3.29 -8.79 -14.71
N LYS A 681 -2.60 -9.28 -15.75
CA LYS A 681 -1.22 -9.78 -15.65
C LYS A 681 -0.39 -9.42 -16.87
N ALA A 682 0.94 -9.38 -16.71
CA ALA A 682 1.87 -9.15 -17.82
C ALA A 682 3.21 -9.83 -17.58
N VAL A 683 4.03 -9.97 -18.62
CA VAL A 683 5.40 -10.49 -18.55
C VAL A 683 6.40 -9.35 -18.67
N THR A 684 7.27 -9.20 -17.67
CA THR A 684 8.35 -8.22 -17.68
C THR A 684 9.63 -8.78 -18.32
N LEU A 685 10.24 -8.00 -19.21
CA LEU A 685 11.48 -8.29 -19.93
C LEU A 685 12.56 -7.28 -19.53
N ASN A 686 13.21 -7.50 -18.38
CA ASN A 686 14.11 -6.53 -17.75
C ASN A 686 15.61 -6.82 -17.98
N SER A 687 15.97 -7.99 -18.49
CA SER A 687 17.37 -8.44 -18.66
C SER A 687 17.68 -8.82 -20.11
N THR A 688 18.94 -8.69 -20.53
CA THR A 688 19.39 -9.19 -21.84
C THR A 688 19.18 -10.70 -21.91
N GLY A 689 18.49 -11.16 -22.95
CA GLY A 689 18.03 -12.53 -23.15
C GLY A 689 16.63 -12.83 -22.59
N SER A 690 16.05 -11.94 -21.77
CA SER A 690 14.68 -12.14 -21.27
C SER A 690 13.68 -12.15 -22.42
N SER A 691 12.77 -13.12 -22.39
CA SER A 691 11.85 -13.38 -23.50
C SER A 691 10.57 -14.11 -23.10
N VAL A 692 9.56 -13.96 -23.96
CA VAL A 692 8.32 -14.74 -23.99
C VAL A 692 8.13 -15.34 -25.39
N GLU A 693 7.95 -16.67 -25.45
CA GLU A 693 7.81 -17.45 -26.69
C GLU A 693 6.42 -18.09 -26.79
N PHE A 694 5.72 -17.78 -27.87
CA PHE A 694 4.36 -18.23 -28.18
C PHE A 694 4.39 -19.31 -29.24
N THR A 695 3.54 -20.34 -29.13
CA THR A 695 3.35 -21.34 -30.19
C THR A 695 2.06 -21.03 -30.95
N THR A 696 2.13 -20.89 -32.28
CA THR A 696 1.00 -20.49 -33.12
C THR A 696 -0.09 -21.57 -33.20
N ARG A 697 -1.36 -21.20 -32.98
CA ARG A 697 -2.53 -22.10 -33.13
C ARG A 697 -3.00 -22.17 -34.59
N ALA A 698 -2.93 -21.04 -35.31
CA ALA A 698 -3.19 -20.91 -36.75
C ALA A 698 -1.93 -20.45 -37.52
N ALA A 699 -2.00 -20.38 -38.84
CA ALA A 699 -0.96 -19.70 -39.64
C ALA A 699 -1.10 -18.18 -39.50
N THR A 700 0.02 -17.44 -39.55
CA THR A 700 0.06 -15.99 -39.41
C THR A 700 1.16 -15.36 -40.26
N ASN A 701 0.92 -14.14 -40.74
CA ASN A 701 1.97 -13.27 -41.30
C ASN A 701 2.04 -11.90 -40.61
N THR A 702 1.36 -11.75 -39.49
CA THR A 702 1.31 -10.53 -38.67
C THR A 702 1.79 -10.79 -37.24
N LEU A 703 2.13 -9.70 -36.55
CA LEU A 703 2.24 -9.61 -35.10
C LEU A 703 1.57 -8.31 -34.67
N VAL A 704 0.69 -8.39 -33.68
CA VAL A 704 0.35 -7.26 -32.79
C VAL A 704 0.87 -7.63 -31.41
N THR A 705 1.42 -6.68 -30.66
CA THR A 705 1.71 -6.83 -29.23
C THR A 705 1.14 -5.64 -28.47
N ARG A 706 0.44 -5.88 -27.35
CA ARG A 706 0.16 -4.83 -26.36
C ARG A 706 1.28 -4.84 -25.34
N PHE A 707 1.81 -3.66 -25.03
CA PHE A 707 3.04 -3.52 -24.27
C PHE A 707 3.06 -2.24 -23.43
N SER A 708 3.90 -2.22 -22.40
CA SER A 708 4.28 -0.99 -21.70
C SER A 708 5.79 -0.85 -21.74
N ILE A 709 6.25 0.36 -22.08
CA ILE A 709 7.63 0.82 -21.85
C ILE A 709 7.56 2.16 -21.10
N PRO A 710 8.59 2.53 -20.31
CA PRO A 710 8.61 3.79 -19.57
C PRO A 710 8.33 5.03 -20.42
N ASP A 711 7.71 6.05 -19.82
CA ASP A 711 7.67 7.40 -20.38
C ASP A 711 9.06 8.08 -20.33
N SER A 712 9.22 9.13 -21.13
CA SER A 712 10.25 10.14 -20.99
C SER A 712 10.10 10.89 -19.65
N ALA A 713 11.22 11.26 -19.03
CA ALA A 713 11.22 12.02 -17.78
C ALA A 713 10.62 13.44 -17.91
N GLY A 714 10.31 13.90 -19.13
CA GLY A 714 9.60 15.15 -19.41
C GLY A 714 8.26 14.96 -20.14
N GLY A 715 7.77 13.72 -20.28
CA GLY A 715 6.60 13.39 -21.09
C GLY A 715 6.92 13.17 -22.56
N GLY A 716 5.89 12.79 -23.32
CA GLY A 716 5.97 12.57 -24.77
C GLY A 716 6.60 11.22 -25.18
N GLY A 717 6.80 10.30 -24.24
CA GLY A 717 7.24 8.94 -24.49
C GLY A 717 8.71 8.76 -24.86
N ILE A 718 9.08 7.50 -25.09
CA ILE A 718 10.35 7.09 -25.70
C ILE A 718 10.05 6.16 -26.88
N ASN A 719 10.92 6.15 -27.88
CA ASN A 719 10.92 5.12 -28.92
C ASN A 719 11.91 4.02 -28.56
N ALA A 720 11.49 2.77 -28.73
CA ALA A 720 12.28 1.58 -28.49
C ALA A 720 12.03 0.53 -29.59
N THR A 721 12.80 -0.54 -29.55
CA THR A 721 12.55 -1.73 -30.38
C THR A 721 12.55 -2.98 -29.51
N LEU A 722 11.87 -4.02 -29.95
CA LEU A 722 11.92 -5.37 -29.34
C LEU A 722 12.15 -6.41 -30.44
N ASN A 723 12.95 -7.45 -30.17
CA ASN A 723 13.38 -8.35 -31.23
C ASN A 723 12.42 -9.54 -31.38
N VAL A 724 11.99 -9.79 -32.62
CA VAL A 724 11.06 -10.84 -33.01
C VAL A 724 11.83 -12.00 -33.63
N TYR A 725 11.68 -13.17 -33.02
CA TYR A 725 12.31 -14.43 -33.43
C TYR A 725 11.24 -15.40 -33.94
N VAL A 726 11.57 -16.17 -34.98
CA VAL A 726 10.77 -17.33 -35.44
C VAL A 726 11.62 -18.59 -35.33
N ASP A 727 11.13 -19.60 -34.59
CA ASP A 727 11.80 -20.86 -34.27
C ASP A 727 13.25 -20.69 -33.77
N GLY A 728 13.50 -19.62 -33.00
CA GLY A 728 14.82 -19.27 -32.46
C GLY A 728 15.74 -18.52 -33.43
N THR A 729 15.32 -18.25 -34.67
CA THR A 729 16.04 -17.41 -35.64
C THR A 729 15.52 -15.98 -35.58
N PHE A 730 16.41 -14.98 -35.52
CA PHE A 730 15.99 -13.57 -35.58
C PHE A 730 15.37 -13.26 -36.94
N LEU A 731 14.15 -12.70 -36.94
CA LEU A 731 13.43 -12.32 -38.16
C LEU A 731 13.53 -10.81 -38.41
N LYS A 732 13.13 -10.00 -37.42
CA LYS A 732 13.13 -8.54 -37.45
C LYS A 732 13.00 -7.97 -36.04
N ALA A 733 13.19 -6.66 -35.89
CA ALA A 733 12.64 -5.94 -34.75
C ALA A 733 11.18 -5.53 -35.02
N ILE A 734 10.41 -5.31 -33.96
CA ILE A 734 9.21 -4.48 -33.96
C ILE A 734 9.53 -3.16 -33.25
N ASP A 735 9.07 -2.05 -33.82
CA ASP A 735 9.23 -0.71 -33.27
C ASP A 735 8.10 -0.44 -32.26
N LEU A 736 8.45 0.10 -31.09
CA LEU A 736 7.55 0.38 -29.97
C LEU A 736 7.69 1.86 -29.57
N THR A 737 6.62 2.49 -29.09
CA THR A 737 6.65 3.85 -28.54
C THR A 737 5.82 3.94 -27.27
N SER A 738 6.16 4.85 -26.36
CA SER A 738 5.28 5.26 -25.25
C SER A 738 4.67 6.64 -25.46
N HIS A 739 4.72 7.18 -26.68
CA HIS A 739 4.26 8.53 -27.02
C HIS A 739 2.74 8.73 -26.89
N TYR A 740 1.94 7.66 -27.02
CA TYR A 740 0.48 7.70 -26.92
C TYR A 740 -0.05 7.20 -25.57
N ALA A 741 0.74 6.40 -24.86
CA ALA A 741 0.48 5.99 -23.49
C ALA A 741 0.87 7.09 -22.47
N TRP A 742 0.71 6.78 -21.18
CA TRP A 742 1.10 7.58 -20.02
C TRP A 742 0.34 8.92 -19.89
N LEU A 743 -0.90 8.79 -19.43
CA LEU A 743 -1.67 9.91 -18.91
C LEU A 743 -1.52 10.00 -17.39
N TYR A 744 -1.66 11.20 -16.84
CA TYR A 744 -1.39 11.51 -15.42
C TYR A 744 -2.47 12.44 -14.83
N GLY A 745 -2.61 12.45 -13.51
CA GLY A 745 -3.58 13.28 -12.79
C GLY A 745 -4.82 12.49 -12.37
N ALA A 746 -5.97 13.15 -12.31
CA ALA A 746 -7.24 12.57 -11.85
C ALA A 746 -8.05 11.93 -12.99
N GLU A 747 -8.92 11.00 -12.63
CA GLU A 747 -9.81 10.25 -13.54
C GLU A 747 -10.71 11.17 -14.40
N THR A 748 -11.07 12.35 -13.86
CA THR A 748 -11.92 13.37 -14.48
C THR A 748 -11.39 13.92 -15.81
N GLY A 749 -10.07 14.00 -15.94
CA GLY A 749 -9.41 14.68 -17.06
C GLY A 749 -7.89 14.58 -16.91
N PRO A 750 -7.30 13.40 -17.16
CA PRO A 750 -5.87 13.21 -17.07
C PRO A 750 -5.15 13.83 -18.28
N GLY A 751 -3.91 14.27 -18.08
CA GLY A 751 -3.08 14.91 -19.11
C GLY A 751 -1.78 14.14 -19.40
N ASN A 752 -1.18 14.39 -20.56
CA ASN A 752 0.02 13.72 -21.08
C ASN A 752 1.36 14.27 -20.52
N SER A 753 1.34 14.85 -19.31
CA SER A 753 2.51 15.47 -18.68
C SER A 753 2.80 14.78 -17.35
N PRO A 754 4.04 14.26 -17.12
CA PRO A 754 4.38 13.48 -15.94
C PRO A 754 3.97 14.09 -14.61
N GLY A 755 3.28 13.28 -13.80
CA GLY A 755 2.74 13.69 -12.52
C GLY A 755 2.36 12.50 -11.63
N THR A 756 1.51 12.76 -10.63
CA THR A 756 0.92 11.71 -9.79
C THR A 756 -0.28 11.06 -10.47
N GLY A 757 -0.59 9.81 -10.11
CA GLY A 757 -1.70 9.05 -10.69
C GLY A 757 -1.51 8.72 -12.19
N PRO A 758 -0.43 8.01 -12.57
CA PRO A 758 -0.28 7.49 -13.93
C PRO A 758 -1.43 6.55 -14.27
N ARG A 759 -1.78 6.49 -15.57
CA ARG A 759 -2.80 5.62 -16.15
C ARG A 759 -2.67 5.54 -17.67
N HIS A 760 -3.34 4.59 -18.31
CA HIS A 760 -3.18 4.28 -19.74
C HIS A 760 -1.69 4.03 -20.05
N ILE A 761 -1.04 3.17 -19.25
CA ILE A 761 0.42 2.96 -19.32
C ILE A 761 0.83 1.93 -20.39
N TYR A 762 -0.15 1.39 -21.11
CA TYR A 762 -0.02 0.41 -22.19
C TYR A 762 -0.44 1.01 -23.53
N ASP A 763 0.22 0.58 -24.60
CA ASP A 763 -0.02 0.91 -26.01
C ASP A 763 0.08 -0.37 -26.87
N GLU A 764 -0.30 -0.30 -28.14
CA GLU A 764 -0.17 -1.40 -29.11
C GLU A 764 0.81 -1.11 -30.24
N ALA A 765 1.55 -2.15 -30.65
CA ALA A 765 2.44 -2.10 -31.80
C ALA A 765 2.13 -3.22 -32.78
N SER A 766 2.05 -2.89 -34.07
CA SER A 766 1.65 -3.80 -35.14
C SER A 766 2.70 -3.90 -36.25
N THR A 767 2.94 -5.11 -36.76
CA THR A 767 3.88 -5.30 -37.87
C THR A 767 3.56 -6.51 -38.75
N LEU A 768 3.82 -6.38 -40.05
CA LEU A 768 3.88 -7.52 -40.96
C LEU A 768 5.23 -8.24 -40.78
N LEU A 769 5.19 -9.57 -40.66
CA LEU A 769 6.36 -10.43 -40.47
C LEU A 769 7.19 -10.59 -41.76
N GLY A 770 6.63 -10.26 -42.92
CA GLY A 770 7.26 -10.43 -44.24
C GLY A 770 7.33 -11.90 -44.72
N THR A 771 6.90 -12.84 -43.88
CA THR A 771 6.77 -14.27 -44.19
C THR A 771 5.49 -14.81 -43.52
N THR A 772 5.03 -15.99 -43.95
CA THR A 772 3.97 -16.73 -43.24
C THR A 772 4.60 -17.77 -42.33
N VAL A 773 4.33 -17.64 -41.03
CA VAL A 773 4.64 -18.60 -39.98
C VAL A 773 3.48 -19.60 -39.90
N PRO A 774 3.68 -20.91 -40.17
CA PRO A 774 2.60 -21.89 -40.08
C PRO A 774 2.11 -22.13 -38.64
N ALA A 775 1.00 -22.85 -38.49
CA ALA A 775 0.55 -23.33 -37.18
C ALA A 775 1.56 -24.32 -36.56
N GLY A 776 1.73 -24.28 -35.24
CA GLY A 776 2.67 -25.11 -34.47
C GLY A 776 4.12 -24.61 -34.46
N HIS A 777 4.41 -23.49 -35.12
CA HIS A 777 5.72 -22.82 -35.08
C HIS A 777 5.79 -21.82 -33.93
N ARG A 778 7.00 -21.37 -33.59
CA ARG A 778 7.21 -20.51 -32.40
C ARG A 778 7.61 -19.10 -32.78
N ILE A 779 6.89 -18.11 -32.24
CA ILE A 779 7.19 -16.68 -32.35
C ILE A 779 7.58 -16.17 -30.96
N LYS A 780 8.75 -15.56 -30.84
CA LYS A 780 9.28 -15.09 -29.56
C LYS A 780 9.62 -13.60 -29.59
N LEU A 781 9.22 -12.89 -28.55
CA LEU A 781 9.64 -11.53 -28.25
C LEU A 781 10.80 -11.58 -27.25
N GLN A 782 11.92 -10.92 -27.56
CA GLN A 782 13.14 -10.99 -26.76
C GLN A 782 13.82 -9.61 -26.63
N LYS A 783 14.27 -9.28 -25.42
CA LYS A 783 15.15 -8.15 -25.13
C LYS A 783 16.60 -8.58 -25.32
N ASP A 784 17.23 -8.19 -26.42
CA ASP A 784 18.67 -8.37 -26.65
C ASP A 784 19.48 -7.16 -26.18
N ALA A 785 20.82 -7.24 -26.31
CA ALA A 785 21.75 -6.21 -25.86
C ALA A 785 21.59 -4.85 -26.59
N ALA A 786 20.90 -4.81 -27.74
CA ALA A 786 20.58 -3.58 -28.46
C ALA A 786 19.25 -2.94 -28.01
N ASN A 787 18.39 -3.69 -27.31
CA ASN A 787 17.06 -3.24 -26.88
C ASN A 787 17.20 -2.51 -25.53
N SER A 788 17.12 -1.17 -25.58
CA SER A 788 17.65 -0.26 -24.54
C SER A 788 16.81 -0.13 -23.28
N THR A 789 15.51 -0.37 -23.34
CA THR A 789 14.57 -0.10 -22.23
C THR A 789 14.06 -1.39 -21.56
N ASN A 790 13.22 -1.27 -20.53
CA ASN A 790 12.47 -2.39 -19.95
C ASN A 790 11.08 -2.45 -20.59
N TYR A 791 10.53 -3.66 -20.69
CA TYR A 791 9.24 -3.91 -21.33
C TYR A 791 8.34 -4.70 -20.38
N ALA A 792 7.05 -4.37 -20.33
CA ALA A 792 6.01 -5.34 -19.99
C ALA A 792 5.28 -5.73 -21.27
N ILE A 793 5.05 -7.02 -21.49
CA ILE A 793 4.24 -7.57 -22.57
C ILE A 793 2.96 -8.09 -21.95
N ASP A 794 1.82 -7.59 -22.43
CA ASP A 794 0.49 -7.99 -21.98
C ASP A 794 0.02 -9.21 -22.79
N PHE A 795 -0.18 -9.03 -24.09
CA PHE A 795 -0.56 -10.10 -25.01
C PHE A 795 0.00 -9.89 -26.41
N VAL A 796 -0.11 -10.94 -27.25
CA VAL A 796 0.05 -10.83 -28.71
C VAL A 796 -1.21 -11.27 -29.47
N ASN A 797 -1.36 -10.77 -30.70
CA ASN A 797 -2.33 -11.31 -31.67
C ASN A 797 -1.62 -11.76 -32.95
N PHE A 798 -2.13 -12.83 -33.55
CA PHE A 798 -1.63 -13.42 -34.79
C PHE A 798 -2.76 -13.62 -35.80
N GLU A 799 -2.56 -13.15 -37.05
CA GLU A 799 -3.55 -13.12 -38.13
C GLU A 799 -2.90 -13.51 -39.47
N GLN A 800 -3.63 -14.22 -40.34
CA GLN A 800 -3.23 -14.42 -41.73
C GLN A 800 -3.84 -13.32 -42.62
N ALA A 801 -3.19 -12.16 -42.68
CA ALA A 801 -3.63 -11.03 -43.47
C ALA A 801 -3.33 -11.23 -44.98
N THR A 802 -4.26 -10.88 -45.85
CA THR A 802 -4.10 -10.90 -47.32
C THR A 802 -4.61 -9.61 -47.94
N ALA A 803 -3.85 -9.05 -48.89
CA ALA A 803 -4.24 -7.82 -49.57
C ALA A 803 -5.35 -8.09 -50.59
N VAL A 804 -6.43 -7.31 -50.51
CA VAL A 804 -7.57 -7.35 -51.45
C VAL A 804 -7.28 -6.46 -52.65
N GLY A 805 -7.59 -6.92 -53.86
CA GLY A 805 -7.44 -6.13 -55.09
C GLY A 805 -8.62 -5.20 -55.37
N ASN A 806 -8.50 -4.35 -56.40
CA ASN A 806 -9.62 -3.51 -56.85
C ASN A 806 -10.82 -4.39 -57.26
N PRO A 807 -12.00 -4.23 -56.63
CA PRO A 807 -13.15 -5.11 -56.88
C PRO A 807 -13.78 -4.90 -58.27
N ASP A 808 -13.68 -3.70 -58.84
CA ASP A 808 -14.14 -3.41 -60.20
C ASP A 808 -13.32 -2.27 -60.83
N PRO A 809 -12.22 -2.59 -61.54
CA PRO A 809 -11.37 -1.60 -62.20
C PRO A 809 -12.03 -0.77 -63.31
N ALA A 810 -13.26 -1.09 -63.75
CA ALA A 810 -13.99 -0.28 -64.71
C ALA A 810 -14.78 0.85 -64.04
N HIS A 811 -15.28 0.62 -62.82
CA HIS A 811 -16.15 1.56 -62.10
C HIS A 811 -15.52 2.17 -60.83
N PHE A 812 -14.33 1.72 -60.41
CA PHE A 812 -13.59 2.29 -59.27
C PHE A 812 -12.42 3.18 -59.73
N ALA A 813 -12.38 4.42 -59.24
CA ALA A 813 -11.21 5.28 -59.38
C ALA A 813 -10.08 4.83 -58.44
N THR A 814 -8.84 4.92 -58.90
CA THR A 814 -7.64 4.76 -58.06
C THR A 814 -6.98 6.14 -57.89
N PRO A 815 -6.56 6.55 -56.68
CA PRO A 815 -5.72 7.74 -56.47
C PRO A 815 -4.44 7.72 -57.31
N ALA A 816 -3.94 8.88 -57.71
CA ALA A 816 -2.69 9.01 -58.47
C ALA A 816 -1.42 8.80 -57.61
N GLY A 817 -1.59 8.81 -56.29
CA GLY A 817 -0.53 8.72 -55.29
C GLY A 817 -1.11 8.55 -53.88
N PHE A 818 -0.28 8.76 -52.87
CA PHE A 818 -0.58 8.52 -51.46
C PHE A 818 -0.84 9.81 -50.65
N THR A 819 -1.10 10.94 -51.30
CA THR A 819 -1.43 12.19 -50.58
C THR A 819 -2.94 12.35 -50.40
N GLN A 820 -3.35 13.11 -49.38
CA GLN A 820 -4.73 13.57 -49.23
C GLN A 820 -5.29 14.21 -50.51
N GLN A 821 -4.47 14.94 -51.27
CA GLN A 821 -4.85 15.57 -52.54
C GLN A 821 -5.20 14.52 -53.61
N ASP A 822 -4.44 13.41 -53.70
CA ASP A 822 -4.70 12.31 -54.63
C ASP A 822 -6.00 11.56 -54.30
N VAL A 823 -6.25 11.34 -53.01
CA VAL A 823 -7.47 10.65 -52.52
C VAL A 823 -8.71 11.52 -52.72
N GLN A 824 -8.62 12.82 -52.37
CA GLN A 824 -9.72 13.75 -52.65
C GLN A 824 -9.95 13.91 -54.17
N ALA A 825 -8.90 13.92 -55.00
CA ALA A 825 -9.05 13.94 -56.45
C ALA A 825 -9.75 12.67 -56.99
N ALA A 826 -9.52 11.50 -56.39
CA ALA A 826 -10.24 10.28 -56.74
C ALA A 826 -11.73 10.36 -56.34
N LEU A 827 -12.04 10.80 -55.12
CA LEU A 827 -13.41 11.05 -54.66
C LEU A 827 -14.14 12.06 -55.56
N ASP A 828 -13.45 13.14 -55.92
CA ASP A 828 -13.95 14.20 -56.81
C ASP A 828 -14.20 13.69 -58.24
N LYS A 829 -13.33 12.83 -58.76
CA LYS A 829 -13.55 12.16 -60.05
C LYS A 829 -14.81 11.29 -60.01
N VAL A 830 -15.00 10.51 -58.94
CA VAL A 830 -16.19 9.65 -58.77
C VAL A 830 -17.45 10.50 -58.67
N ARG A 831 -17.44 11.61 -57.92
CA ARG A 831 -18.58 12.54 -57.84
C ARG A 831 -18.97 13.11 -59.21
N GLN A 832 -17.99 13.40 -60.07
CA GLN A 832 -18.18 14.02 -61.39
C GLN A 832 -18.55 13.02 -62.50
N ASP A 833 -18.05 11.79 -62.44
CA ASP A 833 -18.28 10.76 -63.44
C ASP A 833 -19.47 9.87 -63.05
N ALA A 834 -20.50 9.84 -63.91
CA ALA A 834 -21.68 9.02 -63.69
C ALA A 834 -21.44 7.51 -63.86
N THR A 835 -20.33 7.10 -64.51
CA THR A 835 -19.96 5.68 -64.67
C THR A 835 -19.27 5.10 -63.44
N LEU A 836 -18.60 5.95 -62.64
CA LEU A 836 -17.84 5.49 -61.49
C LEU A 836 -18.73 5.35 -60.24
N THR A 837 -18.56 4.26 -59.51
CA THR A 837 -19.31 3.92 -58.29
C THR A 837 -18.47 3.99 -57.02
N GLY A 838 -17.13 3.95 -57.14
CA GLY A 838 -16.26 3.84 -55.98
C GLY A 838 -14.85 4.40 -56.15
N VAL A 839 -14.13 4.49 -55.03
CA VAL A 839 -12.68 4.71 -54.97
C VAL A 839 -12.04 3.45 -54.39
N TYR A 840 -11.09 2.87 -55.12
CA TYR A 840 -10.22 1.82 -54.60
C TYR A 840 -8.91 2.43 -54.11
N LEU A 841 -8.51 2.10 -52.90
CA LEU A 841 -7.26 2.52 -52.28
C LEU A 841 -6.29 1.32 -52.28
N PRO A 842 -5.23 1.33 -53.10
CA PRO A 842 -4.15 0.34 -53.03
C PRO A 842 -3.52 0.18 -51.64
N ALA A 843 -2.67 -0.83 -51.52
CA ALA A 843 -1.78 -0.95 -50.36
C ALA A 843 -0.76 0.21 -50.35
N GLY A 844 -0.56 0.82 -49.18
CA GLY A 844 0.35 1.92 -48.90
C GLY A 844 -0.15 2.83 -47.78
N ASP A 845 0.74 3.73 -47.35
CA ASP A 845 0.52 4.68 -46.27
C ASP A 845 0.14 6.07 -46.82
N TYR A 846 -1.10 6.48 -46.56
CA TYR A 846 -1.74 7.69 -47.07
C TYR A 846 -1.65 8.83 -46.06
N ALA A 847 -0.88 9.86 -46.38
CA ALA A 847 -0.69 11.01 -45.48
C ALA A 847 -1.91 11.95 -45.52
N LEU A 848 -2.56 12.13 -44.37
CA LEU A 848 -3.63 13.11 -44.14
C LEU A 848 -3.14 14.23 -43.20
N SER A 849 -3.60 15.46 -43.45
CA SER A 849 -3.46 16.60 -42.53
C SER A 849 -4.80 17.27 -42.19
N SER A 850 -5.89 16.84 -42.83
CA SER A 850 -7.27 17.11 -42.40
C SER A 850 -8.24 16.05 -42.95
N LYS A 851 -9.53 16.20 -42.66
CA LYS A 851 -10.60 15.29 -43.08
C LYS A 851 -10.89 15.30 -44.59
N LEU A 852 -11.04 14.11 -45.17
CA LEU A 852 -11.53 13.89 -46.53
C LEU A 852 -13.03 14.20 -46.60
N ASN A 853 -13.46 14.84 -47.69
CA ASN A 853 -14.84 15.31 -47.86
C ASN A 853 -15.61 14.44 -48.85
N VAL A 854 -16.70 13.81 -48.38
CA VAL A 854 -17.55 12.91 -49.17
C VAL A 854 -18.96 13.51 -49.32
N TYR A 855 -19.32 13.86 -50.57
CA TYR A 855 -20.54 14.62 -50.86
C TYR A 855 -21.00 14.47 -52.32
N GLY A 856 -22.23 14.90 -52.59
CA GLY A 856 -22.82 15.05 -53.93
C GLY A 856 -23.46 13.78 -54.50
N LYS A 857 -22.91 12.59 -54.21
CA LYS A 857 -23.54 11.29 -54.44
C LYS A 857 -22.98 10.23 -53.50
N ALA A 858 -23.68 9.11 -53.34
CA ALA A 858 -23.17 7.93 -52.66
C ALA A 858 -21.91 7.36 -53.35
N VAL A 859 -20.95 6.86 -52.57
CA VAL A 859 -19.69 6.29 -53.06
C VAL A 859 -19.28 5.06 -52.24
N THR A 860 -18.65 4.07 -52.88
CA THR A 860 -17.96 2.96 -52.21
C THR A 860 -16.47 3.24 -52.13
N VAL A 861 -15.93 3.51 -50.95
CA VAL A 861 -14.49 3.64 -50.70
C VAL A 861 -13.97 2.34 -50.10
N THR A 862 -13.08 1.64 -50.80
CA THR A 862 -12.56 0.34 -50.38
C THR A 862 -11.04 0.28 -50.49
N GLY A 863 -10.37 -0.05 -49.38
CA GLY A 863 -8.93 -0.32 -49.35
C GLY A 863 -8.57 -1.79 -49.57
N ALA A 864 -7.28 -2.06 -49.62
CA ALA A 864 -6.70 -3.40 -49.77
C ALA A 864 -6.76 -4.25 -48.48
N GLY A 865 -7.43 -3.78 -47.42
CA GLY A 865 -7.46 -4.36 -46.07
C GLY A 865 -6.70 -3.48 -45.07
N PRO A 866 -7.11 -3.44 -43.78
CA PRO A 866 -6.57 -2.49 -42.80
C PRO A 866 -5.08 -2.73 -42.44
N TRP A 867 -4.53 -3.91 -42.73
CA TRP A 867 -3.09 -4.18 -42.66
C TRP A 867 -2.27 -3.53 -43.79
N PHE A 868 -2.93 -3.13 -44.88
CA PHE A 868 -2.28 -2.79 -46.15
C PHE A 868 -2.57 -1.36 -46.62
N THR A 869 -3.79 -0.86 -46.44
CA THR A 869 -4.16 0.53 -46.71
C THR A 869 -4.30 1.26 -45.39
N LYS A 870 -3.39 2.19 -45.11
CA LYS A 870 -3.36 2.96 -43.86
C LYS A 870 -3.48 4.46 -44.16
N PHE A 871 -4.33 5.19 -43.45
CA PHE A 871 -4.26 6.64 -43.36
C PHE A 871 -3.47 7.02 -42.11
N SER A 872 -2.55 7.97 -42.22
CA SER A 872 -1.67 8.38 -41.12
C SER A 872 -1.63 9.90 -40.97
N ALA A 873 -1.63 10.37 -39.72
CA ALA A 873 -1.44 11.77 -39.38
C ALA A 873 0.03 12.25 -39.61
N PRO A 874 0.31 13.56 -39.65
CA PRO A 874 1.64 14.07 -40.01
C PRO A 874 2.68 13.85 -38.91
N SER A 875 3.76 13.14 -39.21
CA SER A 875 4.90 12.98 -38.29
C SER A 875 5.54 14.34 -37.96
N GLY A 876 5.49 14.75 -36.69
CA GLY A 876 5.93 16.08 -36.24
C GLY A 876 4.79 17.07 -35.97
N GLN A 877 3.54 16.60 -35.99
CA GLN A 877 2.39 17.24 -35.33
C GLN A 877 1.81 16.27 -34.30
N GLU A 878 1.03 16.80 -33.35
CA GLU A 878 0.17 16.02 -32.45
C GLU A 878 -1.28 16.49 -32.59
N ASN A 879 -2.23 15.64 -32.20
CA ASN A 879 -3.66 15.93 -32.06
C ASN A 879 -4.32 16.50 -33.34
N THR A 880 -3.95 15.96 -34.51
CA THR A 880 -4.41 16.41 -35.84
C THR A 880 -5.74 15.75 -36.25
N ASP A 881 -6.76 16.56 -36.53
CA ASP A 881 -8.12 16.12 -36.89
C ASP A 881 -8.18 15.57 -38.34
N ILE A 882 -7.82 14.30 -38.49
CA ILE A 882 -7.90 13.54 -39.75
C ILE A 882 -9.09 12.57 -39.75
N GLY A 883 -9.49 12.11 -40.93
CA GLY A 883 -10.60 11.17 -41.08
C GLY A 883 -11.44 11.47 -42.31
N ILE A 884 -12.75 11.23 -42.19
CA ILE A 884 -13.75 11.38 -43.25
C ILE A 884 -14.98 12.11 -42.71
N ASP A 885 -15.38 13.17 -43.40
CA ASP A 885 -16.66 13.86 -43.18
C ASP A 885 -17.61 13.51 -44.33
N VAL A 886 -18.81 13.03 -43.97
CA VAL A 886 -19.84 12.58 -44.92
C VAL A 886 -21.01 13.54 -44.87
N GLN A 887 -21.37 14.13 -46.01
CA GLN A 887 -22.55 14.98 -46.13
C GLN A 887 -23.80 14.15 -46.48
N SER A 888 -24.99 14.63 -46.12
CA SER A 888 -26.28 13.97 -46.42
C SER A 888 -26.54 13.73 -47.91
N SER A 889 -25.89 14.49 -48.79
CA SER A 889 -25.87 14.28 -50.24
C SER A 889 -25.12 13.02 -50.69
N ALA A 890 -24.43 12.34 -49.76
CA ALA A 890 -23.74 11.07 -49.95
C ALA A 890 -24.28 9.94 -49.04
N ASN A 891 -25.51 10.07 -48.54
CA ASN A 891 -26.25 8.97 -47.90
C ASN A 891 -26.25 7.72 -48.79
N GLY A 892 -26.05 6.53 -48.21
CA GLY A 892 -25.80 5.29 -48.95
C GLY A 892 -24.33 4.98 -49.24
N SER A 893 -23.37 5.80 -48.78
CA SER A 893 -21.93 5.54 -48.98
C SER A 893 -21.41 4.37 -48.13
N THR A 894 -20.43 3.65 -48.68
CA THR A 894 -19.75 2.52 -48.03
C THR A 894 -18.26 2.85 -47.85
N PHE A 895 -17.70 2.50 -46.68
CA PHE A 895 -16.29 2.68 -46.33
C PHE A 895 -15.75 1.35 -45.80
N SER A 896 -14.71 0.80 -46.42
CA SER A 896 -14.20 -0.51 -45.99
C SER A 896 -12.71 -0.77 -46.21
N GLY A 897 -12.15 -1.66 -45.38
CA GLY A 897 -10.85 -2.28 -45.65
C GLY A 897 -9.64 -1.33 -45.57
N PHE A 898 -9.63 -0.39 -44.64
CA PHE A 898 -8.48 0.49 -44.40
C PHE A 898 -8.33 0.82 -42.91
N ALA A 899 -7.14 1.27 -42.51
CA ALA A 899 -6.87 1.77 -41.17
C ALA A 899 -6.75 3.30 -41.13
N VAL A 900 -6.94 3.91 -39.95
CA VAL A 900 -6.69 5.33 -39.67
C VAL A 900 -5.92 5.45 -38.36
N PHE A 901 -4.63 5.74 -38.47
CA PHE A 901 -3.69 5.88 -37.35
C PHE A 901 -3.48 7.37 -37.10
N GLY A 902 -3.91 7.83 -35.92
CA GLY A 902 -3.81 9.23 -35.53
C GLY A 902 -2.46 9.63 -34.96
N ASN A 903 -2.47 10.78 -34.30
CA ASN A 903 -1.36 11.33 -33.51
C ASN A 903 -1.90 12.07 -32.28
N TYR A 904 -3.09 11.71 -31.79
CA TYR A 904 -3.58 12.25 -30.53
C TYR A 904 -2.72 11.71 -29.39
N THR A 905 -2.40 12.58 -28.45
CA THR A 905 -1.61 12.28 -27.24
C THR A 905 -2.42 12.53 -25.97
N SER A 906 -3.64 13.06 -26.10
CA SER A 906 -4.59 13.30 -25.02
C SER A 906 -6.01 13.50 -25.58
N ARG A 907 -7.01 13.51 -24.70
CA ARG A 907 -8.41 13.76 -25.07
C ARG A 907 -8.62 15.22 -25.45
N ILE A 908 -9.30 15.46 -26.58
CA ILE A 908 -9.81 16.78 -26.95
C ILE A 908 -11.30 16.68 -27.30
N ASP A 909 -12.16 17.29 -26.46
CA ASP A 909 -13.61 17.31 -26.67
C ASP A 909 -14.01 18.26 -27.79
N GLY A 910 -14.03 17.73 -29.01
CA GLY A 910 -14.52 18.41 -30.22
C GLY A 910 -14.06 17.67 -31.47
N PRO A 911 -12.82 17.93 -31.95
CA PRO A 911 -12.18 17.19 -33.05
C PRO A 911 -11.86 15.72 -32.71
N GLY A 912 -11.15 15.04 -33.61
CA GLY A 912 -10.55 13.71 -33.40
C GLY A 912 -11.51 12.54 -33.66
N LYS A 913 -12.53 12.77 -34.49
CA LYS A 913 -13.57 11.79 -34.84
C LYS A 913 -13.28 11.26 -36.24
N VAL A 914 -12.85 10.02 -36.40
CA VAL A 914 -12.50 9.46 -37.72
C VAL A 914 -13.68 9.55 -38.67
N PHE A 915 -14.87 9.15 -38.23
CA PHE A 915 -16.15 9.47 -38.86
C PHE A 915 -16.93 10.45 -37.97
N ASN A 916 -16.98 11.72 -38.39
CA ASN A 916 -17.88 12.71 -37.81
C ASN A 916 -19.15 12.74 -38.68
N LEU A 917 -20.25 12.19 -38.16
CA LEU A 917 -21.47 11.94 -38.92
C LEU A 917 -22.60 12.82 -38.38
N THR A 918 -23.28 13.57 -39.24
CA THR A 918 -24.37 14.47 -38.83
C THR A 918 -25.46 14.54 -39.89
N ASN A 919 -26.69 14.19 -39.51
CA ASN A 919 -27.87 14.14 -40.41
C ASN A 919 -27.64 13.26 -41.66
N VAL A 920 -27.00 12.11 -41.49
CA VAL A 920 -26.68 11.13 -42.56
C VAL A 920 -27.38 9.80 -42.34
N ALA A 921 -27.58 9.03 -43.40
CA ALA A 921 -28.31 7.76 -43.32
C ALA A 921 -27.85 6.70 -44.32
N ASN A 922 -28.15 5.44 -44.00
CA ASN A 922 -27.91 4.25 -44.82
C ASN A 922 -26.41 4.02 -45.14
N LEU A 923 -25.49 4.45 -44.27
CA LEU A 923 -24.06 4.24 -44.50
C LEU A 923 -23.65 2.80 -44.14
N MET A 924 -22.53 2.34 -44.71
CA MET A 924 -21.85 1.12 -44.26
C MET A 924 -20.39 1.40 -43.95
N ILE A 925 -19.95 1.03 -42.75
CA ILE A 925 -18.55 1.10 -42.29
C ILE A 925 -18.15 -0.34 -41.96
N ASP A 926 -17.20 -0.93 -42.70
CA ASP A 926 -16.91 -2.38 -42.66
C ASP A 926 -15.40 -2.66 -42.63
N ASN A 927 -14.90 -3.36 -41.61
CA ASN A 927 -13.49 -3.77 -41.52
C ASN A 927 -12.53 -2.57 -41.55
N ILE A 928 -12.77 -1.60 -40.65
CA ILE A 928 -11.90 -0.45 -40.39
C ILE A 928 -11.07 -0.70 -39.12
N TRP A 929 -9.85 -0.15 -39.07
CA TRP A 929 -9.00 -0.19 -37.86
C TRP A 929 -8.60 1.24 -37.48
N VAL A 930 -8.90 1.66 -36.24
CA VAL A 930 -8.50 2.99 -35.73
C VAL A 930 -7.62 2.85 -34.49
N GLU A 931 -6.51 3.61 -34.48
CA GLU A 931 -5.59 3.77 -33.34
C GLU A 931 -5.26 5.27 -33.13
N HIS A 932 -5.02 5.68 -31.88
CA HIS A 932 -4.50 7.01 -31.49
C HIS A 932 -5.34 8.21 -31.98
N GLN A 933 -6.67 8.06 -31.89
CA GLN A 933 -7.70 9.05 -32.22
C GLN A 933 -8.57 9.34 -30.99
N VAL A 934 -9.40 10.39 -31.02
CA VAL A 934 -10.33 10.62 -29.91
C VAL A 934 -11.52 9.64 -29.98
N VAL A 935 -12.12 9.43 -31.16
CA VAL A 935 -13.26 8.51 -31.37
C VAL A 935 -13.24 7.91 -32.79
N MET A 936 -13.68 6.65 -32.99
CA MET A 936 -13.87 6.10 -34.36
C MET A 936 -15.12 6.68 -35.03
N VAL A 937 -16.30 6.58 -34.39
CA VAL A 937 -17.56 7.14 -34.92
C VAL A 937 -18.27 7.97 -33.86
N TRP A 938 -18.57 9.23 -34.19
CA TRP A 938 -19.55 10.04 -33.47
C TRP A 938 -20.69 10.39 -34.42
N GLY A 939 -21.91 9.97 -34.08
CA GLY A 939 -23.09 10.11 -34.94
C GLY A 939 -24.20 10.96 -34.35
N THR A 940 -24.48 12.10 -34.94
CA THR A 940 -25.54 13.04 -34.54
C THR A 940 -26.72 12.96 -35.53
N ASN A 941 -27.86 12.39 -35.12
CA ASN A 941 -28.96 11.99 -36.03
C ASN A 941 -28.42 11.19 -37.23
N VAL A 942 -27.90 9.99 -36.95
CA VAL A 942 -27.48 9.01 -37.95
C VAL A 942 -28.50 7.88 -37.99
N ASP A 943 -29.01 7.56 -39.18
CA ASP A 943 -30.11 6.59 -39.32
C ASP A 943 -29.76 5.40 -40.22
N ASN A 944 -30.32 4.21 -39.90
CA ASN A 944 -30.24 2.99 -40.71
C ASN A 944 -28.81 2.60 -41.14
N THR A 945 -27.79 2.97 -40.37
CA THR A 945 -26.37 2.81 -40.71
C THR A 945 -25.79 1.54 -40.10
N THR A 946 -24.98 0.80 -40.86
CA THR A 946 -24.29 -0.41 -40.40
C THR A 946 -22.81 -0.12 -40.12
N ILE A 947 -22.31 -0.46 -38.93
CA ILE A 947 -20.91 -0.34 -38.53
C ILE A 947 -20.45 -1.72 -38.07
N LYS A 948 -19.44 -2.33 -38.70
CA LYS A 948 -19.10 -3.74 -38.43
C LYS A 948 -17.67 -4.17 -38.74
N ASN A 949 -17.27 -5.33 -38.19
CA ASN A 949 -15.98 -6.01 -38.44
C ASN A 949 -14.73 -5.19 -38.08
N SER A 950 -14.89 -4.13 -37.30
CA SER A 950 -13.84 -3.13 -37.06
C SER A 950 -13.01 -3.38 -35.81
N ARG A 951 -11.87 -2.69 -35.73
CA ARG A 951 -10.95 -2.64 -34.58
C ARG A 951 -10.86 -1.19 -34.11
N ILE A 952 -11.08 -0.95 -32.83
CA ILE A 952 -10.94 0.36 -32.19
C ILE A 952 -9.94 0.18 -31.05
N ARG A 953 -8.83 0.90 -31.06
CA ARG A 953 -7.77 0.72 -30.08
C ARG A 953 -7.18 2.04 -29.64
N ASP A 954 -6.80 2.11 -28.37
CA ASP A 954 -5.99 3.20 -27.79
C ASP A 954 -6.53 4.58 -28.20
N THR A 955 -7.84 4.76 -27.95
CA THR A 955 -8.57 6.01 -28.23
C THR A 955 -8.69 6.86 -26.98
N PHE A 956 -8.70 8.18 -27.13
CA PHE A 956 -8.73 9.11 -25.99
C PHE A 956 -10.14 9.46 -25.46
N ALA A 957 -11.18 8.97 -26.12
CA ALA A 957 -12.55 8.94 -25.63
C ALA A 957 -13.25 7.67 -26.16
N ASP A 958 -14.57 7.77 -26.38
CA ASP A 958 -15.49 6.74 -26.87
C ASP A 958 -14.95 5.96 -28.08
N GLY A 959 -15.39 4.71 -28.26
CA GLY A 959 -15.15 3.99 -29.51
C GLY A 959 -16.17 4.34 -30.61
N VAL A 960 -17.44 4.05 -30.34
CA VAL A 960 -18.60 4.43 -31.16
C VAL A 960 -19.66 5.05 -30.26
N ASN A 961 -20.04 6.31 -30.51
CA ASN A 961 -21.17 6.96 -29.86
C ASN A 961 -22.21 7.40 -30.89
N LEU A 962 -23.47 7.02 -30.68
CA LEU A 962 -24.62 7.45 -31.47
C LEU A 962 -25.57 8.28 -30.60
N THR A 963 -25.93 9.47 -31.07
CA THR A 963 -26.63 10.51 -30.30
C THR A 963 -27.66 11.28 -31.13
N ASN A 964 -28.48 12.09 -30.46
CA ASN A 964 -29.39 13.07 -31.07
C ASN A 964 -30.38 12.48 -32.09
N GLY A 965 -31.12 11.45 -31.67
CA GLY A 965 -32.21 10.86 -32.46
C GLY A 965 -31.76 9.75 -33.42
N SER A 966 -30.48 9.36 -33.39
CA SER A 966 -29.92 8.31 -34.24
C SER A 966 -30.70 7.00 -34.12
N THR A 967 -31.32 6.53 -35.21
CA THR A 967 -32.36 5.49 -35.17
C THR A 967 -32.10 4.33 -36.14
N GLY A 968 -32.40 3.09 -35.70
CA GLY A 968 -32.36 1.91 -36.56
C GLY A 968 -30.96 1.46 -37.00
N ASN A 969 -29.91 1.88 -36.30
CA ASN A 969 -28.53 1.55 -36.67
C ASN A 969 -28.11 0.14 -36.20
N HIS A 970 -27.14 -0.46 -36.89
CA HIS A 970 -26.61 -1.79 -36.58
C HIS A 970 -25.11 -1.75 -36.36
N VAL A 971 -24.68 -1.81 -35.10
CA VAL A 971 -23.28 -1.85 -34.69
C VAL A 971 -22.94 -3.30 -34.34
N THR A 972 -22.12 -3.99 -35.14
CA THR A 972 -21.94 -5.45 -34.97
C THR A 972 -20.55 -6.02 -35.26
N ASN A 973 -20.10 -7.00 -34.48
CA ASN A 973 -18.82 -7.69 -34.69
C ASN A 973 -17.62 -6.71 -34.66
N ILE A 974 -17.52 -5.90 -33.60
CA ILE A 974 -16.43 -4.93 -33.40
C ILE A 974 -15.70 -5.25 -32.10
N GLU A 975 -14.36 -5.23 -32.16
CA GLU A 975 -13.52 -5.25 -30.97
C GLU A 975 -13.01 -3.84 -30.67
N ALA A 976 -13.29 -3.36 -29.47
CA ALA A 976 -12.70 -2.16 -28.88
C ALA A 976 -11.69 -2.57 -27.79
N ARG A 977 -10.53 -1.91 -27.72
CA ARG A 977 -9.53 -2.10 -26.67
C ARG A 977 -9.01 -0.76 -26.17
N SER A 978 -8.80 -0.62 -24.85
CA SER A 978 -8.16 0.57 -24.26
C SER A 978 -8.74 1.91 -24.72
N THR A 979 -10.08 2.02 -24.71
CA THR A 979 -10.77 3.30 -24.96
C THR A 979 -10.74 4.20 -23.73
N GLY A 980 -10.66 5.51 -23.97
CA GLY A 980 -10.58 6.57 -22.96
C GLY A 980 -11.92 7.19 -22.54
N ASP A 981 -13.01 6.63 -23.06
CA ASP A 981 -14.36 6.73 -22.51
C ASP A 981 -15.18 5.53 -23.04
N ASP A 982 -16.49 5.57 -22.90
CA ASP A 982 -17.41 4.46 -23.20
C ASP A 982 -17.13 3.79 -24.58
N SER A 983 -16.65 2.53 -24.57
CA SER A 983 -16.19 1.86 -25.81
C SER A 983 -17.30 1.76 -26.87
N PHE A 984 -18.53 1.51 -26.42
CA PHE A 984 -19.75 1.62 -27.22
C PHE A 984 -20.79 2.41 -26.43
N ALA A 985 -21.36 3.45 -27.02
CA ALA A 985 -22.28 4.36 -26.37
C ALA A 985 -23.53 4.66 -27.23
N LEU A 986 -24.67 4.79 -26.55
CA LEU A 986 -25.91 5.32 -27.12
C LEU A 986 -26.43 6.44 -26.21
N PHE A 987 -26.35 7.69 -26.65
CA PHE A 987 -26.65 8.89 -25.86
C PHE A 987 -27.90 9.61 -26.35
N ALA A 988 -29.03 9.49 -25.65
CA ALA A 988 -30.32 10.04 -26.07
C ALA A 988 -30.49 11.56 -25.80
N ALA A 989 -29.45 12.36 -26.02
CA ALA A 989 -29.55 13.82 -26.02
C ALA A 989 -30.49 14.34 -27.13
N THR A 990 -31.02 15.54 -26.95
CA THR A 990 -31.99 16.17 -27.86
C THR A 990 -31.69 17.65 -28.19
N ASP A 991 -30.45 18.08 -27.93
CA ASP A 991 -30.00 19.48 -28.05
C ASP A 991 -29.75 19.95 -29.49
N ILE A 992 -29.13 19.10 -30.33
CA ILE A 992 -28.92 19.37 -31.77
C ILE A 992 -30.14 18.95 -32.60
N ASN A 993 -30.87 17.92 -32.16
CA ASN A 993 -32.05 17.39 -32.85
C ASN A 993 -33.04 16.82 -31.82
N ALA A 994 -34.30 17.23 -31.89
CA ALA A 994 -35.37 16.85 -30.95
C ALA A 994 -36.08 15.52 -31.29
N GLY A 995 -35.50 14.69 -32.16
CA GLY A 995 -36.01 13.36 -32.52
C GLY A 995 -35.87 12.32 -31.40
N ASN A 996 -36.63 11.23 -31.52
CA ASN A 996 -36.53 10.08 -30.62
C ASN A 996 -35.37 9.16 -31.01
N GLN A 997 -34.78 8.45 -30.05
CA GLN A 997 -33.62 7.58 -30.27
C GLN A 997 -33.95 6.12 -29.94
N TYR A 998 -34.18 5.31 -30.98
CA TYR A 998 -34.80 3.98 -30.87
C TYR A 998 -34.38 3.00 -31.98
N ASP A 999 -34.79 1.74 -31.84
CA ASP A 999 -34.58 0.63 -32.79
C ASP A 999 -33.09 0.32 -33.13
N ASN A 1000 -32.13 0.85 -32.37
CA ASN A 1000 -30.72 0.55 -32.58
C ASN A 1000 -30.36 -0.85 -32.05
N VAL A 1001 -29.50 -1.56 -32.79
CA VAL A 1001 -28.99 -2.89 -32.45
C VAL A 1001 -27.47 -2.86 -32.35
N PHE A 1002 -26.95 -3.17 -31.17
CA PHE A 1002 -25.52 -3.30 -30.86
C PHE A 1002 -25.26 -4.77 -30.53
N GLU A 1003 -24.55 -5.53 -31.37
CA GLU A 1003 -24.40 -6.97 -31.14
C GLU A 1003 -23.07 -7.62 -31.52
N ASN A 1004 -22.69 -8.69 -30.82
CA ASN A 1004 -21.41 -9.37 -31.03
C ASN A 1004 -20.24 -8.38 -30.81
N LEU A 1005 -20.23 -7.69 -29.67
CA LEU A 1005 -19.28 -6.62 -29.38
C LEU A 1005 -18.32 -7.01 -28.26
N THR A 1006 -17.03 -6.81 -28.48
CA THR A 1006 -15.97 -7.01 -27.49
C THR A 1006 -15.43 -5.66 -27.01
N ALA A 1007 -15.29 -5.46 -25.70
CA ALA A 1007 -14.57 -4.32 -25.12
C ALA A 1007 -13.54 -4.83 -24.08
N LEU A 1008 -12.25 -4.66 -24.35
CA LEU A 1008 -11.16 -5.10 -23.46
C LEU A 1008 -10.40 -3.89 -22.89
N THR A 1009 -10.02 -3.97 -21.61
CA THR A 1009 -9.20 -2.97 -20.92
C THR A 1009 -9.59 -1.49 -21.10
N PRO A 1010 -10.88 -1.05 -21.14
CA PRO A 1010 -11.19 0.38 -21.20
C PRO A 1010 -10.56 1.12 -20.01
N TRP A 1011 -9.69 2.10 -20.28
CA TRP A 1011 -8.92 2.77 -19.23
C TRP A 1011 -9.72 3.88 -18.54
N ARG A 1012 -10.87 4.25 -19.08
CA ARG A 1012 -11.85 5.14 -18.48
C ARG A 1012 -13.26 4.80 -18.99
N ALA A 1013 -14.25 5.03 -18.12
CA ALA A 1013 -15.67 4.76 -18.38
C ALA A 1013 -15.94 3.28 -18.77
N ALA A 1014 -17.06 2.99 -19.44
CA ALA A 1014 -17.58 1.63 -19.58
C ALA A 1014 -17.19 0.90 -20.87
N GLY A 1015 -17.39 -0.42 -20.91
CA GLY A 1015 -17.35 -1.18 -22.16
C GLY A 1015 -18.61 -0.97 -23.01
N LEU A 1016 -19.77 -0.78 -22.36
CA LEU A 1016 -21.02 -0.37 -22.98
C LEU A 1016 -21.73 0.65 -22.09
N ALA A 1017 -22.21 1.75 -22.67
CA ALA A 1017 -23.11 2.68 -21.99
C ALA A 1017 -24.40 2.97 -22.78
N VAL A 1018 -25.50 2.97 -22.05
CA VAL A 1018 -26.85 3.18 -22.57
C VAL A 1018 -27.50 4.29 -21.77
N TYR A 1019 -27.59 5.47 -22.38
CA TYR A 1019 -28.13 6.67 -21.77
C TYR A 1019 -29.48 7.01 -22.42
N GLY A 1020 -30.57 6.61 -21.76
CA GLY A 1020 -31.93 6.89 -22.22
C GLY A 1020 -32.35 6.20 -23.52
N GLY A 1021 -33.34 6.78 -24.20
CA GLY A 1021 -33.97 6.18 -25.39
C GLY A 1021 -34.80 4.93 -25.08
N TYR A 1022 -35.38 4.30 -26.11
CA TYR A 1022 -36.29 3.17 -25.93
C TYR A 1022 -36.23 2.17 -27.10
N ASN A 1023 -36.69 0.93 -26.90
CA ASN A 1023 -36.68 -0.16 -27.91
C ASN A 1023 -35.29 -0.48 -28.52
N ASN A 1024 -34.19 -0.09 -27.84
CA ASN A 1024 -32.83 -0.39 -28.28
C ASN A 1024 -32.37 -1.77 -27.74
N THR A 1025 -31.57 -2.50 -28.52
CA THR A 1025 -31.13 -3.87 -28.20
C THR A 1025 -29.60 -3.98 -28.20
N PHE A 1026 -29.05 -4.51 -27.11
CA PHE A 1026 -27.62 -4.75 -26.90
C PHE A 1026 -27.42 -6.23 -26.60
N ARG A 1027 -26.70 -7.00 -27.42
CA ARG A 1027 -26.60 -8.46 -27.20
C ARG A 1027 -25.30 -9.13 -27.62
N ASN A 1028 -25.06 -10.33 -27.12
CA ASN A 1028 -23.87 -11.14 -27.42
C ASN A 1028 -22.59 -10.34 -27.08
N LEU A 1029 -22.44 -9.92 -25.81
CA LEU A 1029 -21.37 -9.01 -25.39
C LEU A 1029 -20.26 -9.76 -24.63
N TYR A 1030 -19.00 -9.37 -24.85
CA TYR A 1030 -17.88 -9.77 -24.01
C TYR A 1030 -17.12 -8.52 -23.57
N ILE A 1031 -17.21 -8.18 -22.30
CA ILE A 1031 -16.54 -7.02 -21.71
C ILE A 1031 -15.58 -7.55 -20.63
N ALA A 1032 -14.36 -7.02 -20.61
CA ALA A 1032 -13.38 -7.42 -19.63
C ALA A 1032 -12.38 -6.31 -19.28
N ASP A 1033 -11.94 -6.35 -18.02
CA ASP A 1033 -10.86 -5.55 -17.45
C ASP A 1033 -11.05 -4.01 -17.50
N THR A 1034 -12.29 -3.50 -17.41
CA THR A 1034 -12.53 -2.05 -17.21
C THR A 1034 -11.73 -1.48 -16.03
N LEU A 1035 -11.11 -0.32 -16.20
CA LEU A 1035 -10.18 0.22 -15.20
C LEU A 1035 -10.87 1.05 -14.09
N THR A 1036 -11.75 1.97 -14.46
CA THR A 1036 -12.34 2.94 -13.51
C THR A 1036 -13.84 2.80 -13.28
N TYR A 1037 -14.54 2.05 -14.13
CA TYR A 1037 -15.99 2.13 -14.26
C TYR A 1037 -16.64 0.77 -14.52
N SER A 1038 -17.94 0.78 -14.82
CA SER A 1038 -18.74 -0.43 -15.01
C SER A 1038 -18.47 -1.11 -16.36
N ALA A 1039 -18.71 -2.42 -16.44
CA ALA A 1039 -18.76 -3.10 -17.74
C ALA A 1039 -19.91 -2.54 -18.60
N ILE A 1040 -21.10 -2.45 -17.97
CA ILE A 1040 -22.32 -1.90 -18.57
C ILE A 1040 -22.87 -0.78 -17.67
N THR A 1041 -23.01 0.41 -18.24
CA THR A 1041 -23.76 1.54 -17.65
C THR A 1041 -25.13 1.62 -18.31
N ILE A 1042 -26.20 1.63 -17.50
CA ILE A 1042 -27.56 1.96 -17.94
C ILE A 1042 -28.02 3.11 -17.06
N SER A 1043 -28.20 4.30 -17.65
CA SER A 1043 -28.48 5.52 -16.88
C SER A 1043 -29.49 6.45 -17.54
N SER A 1044 -30.30 7.13 -16.73
CA SER A 1044 -31.15 8.24 -17.18
C SER A 1044 -30.58 9.61 -16.80
N LEU A 1045 -29.25 9.70 -16.62
CA LEU A 1045 -28.54 10.96 -16.41
C LEU A 1045 -28.44 11.71 -17.74
N ASP A 1046 -28.90 12.96 -17.75
CA ASP A 1046 -28.88 13.85 -18.91
C ASP A 1046 -27.59 14.66 -19.08
N PHE A 1047 -26.67 14.59 -18.10
CA PHE A 1047 -25.40 15.34 -18.05
C PHE A 1047 -25.57 16.87 -18.23
N GLY A 1048 -26.76 17.40 -17.96
CA GLY A 1048 -27.10 18.82 -18.17
C GLY A 1048 -27.61 19.19 -19.58
N TYR A 1049 -27.74 18.21 -20.49
CA TYR A 1049 -28.29 18.42 -21.83
C TYR A 1049 -29.82 18.21 -21.85
N PRO A 1050 -30.55 18.84 -22.80
CA PRO A 1050 -31.82 18.31 -23.29
C PRO A 1050 -31.68 16.82 -23.63
N PHE A 1051 -32.57 15.96 -23.13
CA PHE A 1051 -32.39 14.50 -23.16
C PHE A 1051 -33.71 13.73 -23.04
N LEU A 1052 -33.80 12.60 -23.74
CA LEU A 1052 -34.91 11.64 -23.72
C LEU A 1052 -34.60 10.46 -22.78
N GLY A 1053 -35.31 10.38 -21.66
CA GLY A 1053 -35.23 9.25 -20.71
C GLY A 1053 -35.68 7.91 -21.28
N PHE A 1054 -35.69 6.88 -20.44
CA PHE A 1054 -36.23 5.58 -20.81
C PHE A 1054 -37.77 5.61 -20.83
N GLY A 1055 -38.36 4.85 -21.74
CA GLY A 1055 -39.82 4.74 -21.90
C GLY A 1055 -40.37 3.35 -21.55
N PRO A 1056 -41.71 3.16 -21.62
CA PRO A 1056 -42.34 1.85 -21.41
C PRO A 1056 -42.04 0.83 -22.53
N GLN A 1057 -41.52 1.24 -23.69
CA GLN A 1057 -41.00 0.36 -24.73
C GLN A 1057 -39.61 -0.17 -24.32
N PRO A 1058 -39.42 -1.48 -24.12
CA PRO A 1058 -38.24 -1.97 -23.42
C PRO A 1058 -36.89 -1.72 -24.08
N THR A 1059 -35.90 -1.28 -23.31
CA THR A 1059 -34.48 -1.30 -23.71
C THR A 1059 -33.84 -2.57 -23.15
N THR A 1060 -33.21 -3.37 -24.01
CA THR A 1060 -32.85 -4.77 -23.73
C THR A 1060 -31.34 -5.00 -23.82
N VAL A 1061 -30.76 -5.58 -22.78
CA VAL A 1061 -29.41 -6.17 -22.75
C VAL A 1061 -29.55 -7.69 -22.65
N GLN A 1062 -28.90 -8.45 -23.54
CA GLN A 1062 -28.99 -9.91 -23.57
C GLN A 1062 -27.65 -10.62 -23.81
N ASN A 1063 -27.44 -11.80 -23.20
CA ASN A 1063 -26.35 -12.72 -23.54
C ASN A 1063 -24.97 -12.04 -23.43
N ALA A 1064 -24.60 -11.61 -22.22
CA ALA A 1064 -23.38 -10.85 -21.96
C ALA A 1064 -22.46 -11.55 -20.95
N SER A 1065 -21.15 -11.41 -21.11
CA SER A 1065 -20.15 -11.84 -20.12
C SER A 1065 -19.30 -10.64 -19.71
N LEU A 1066 -19.22 -10.41 -18.41
CA LEU A 1066 -18.59 -9.24 -17.80
C LEU A 1066 -17.53 -9.77 -16.81
N VAL A 1067 -16.25 -9.57 -17.13
CA VAL A 1067 -15.15 -10.34 -16.55
C VAL A 1067 -14.08 -9.39 -16.00
N ARG A 1068 -13.93 -9.38 -14.66
CA ARG A 1068 -12.98 -8.51 -13.93
C ARG A 1068 -13.26 -7.00 -14.07
N ASP A 1069 -14.52 -6.66 -14.33
CA ASP A 1069 -15.00 -5.28 -14.52
C ASP A 1069 -15.45 -4.59 -13.24
N GLY A 1070 -15.76 -3.29 -13.33
CA GLY A 1070 -15.91 -2.39 -12.19
C GLY A 1070 -14.59 -1.70 -11.85
N GLY A 1071 -14.65 -0.57 -11.17
CA GLY A 1071 -13.49 0.25 -10.79
C GLY A 1071 -13.87 1.38 -9.85
N HIS A 1072 -12.98 2.35 -9.62
CA HIS A 1072 -13.30 3.54 -8.83
C HIS A 1072 -13.20 4.82 -9.66
N PHE A 1073 -14.09 5.77 -9.36
CA PHE A 1073 -14.23 7.06 -10.03
C PHE A 1073 -14.80 8.05 -8.99
N TRP A 1074 -14.78 9.34 -9.30
CA TRP A 1074 -15.42 10.39 -8.47
C TRP A 1074 -15.05 10.29 -6.97
N GLY A 1075 -13.74 10.18 -6.69
CA GLY A 1075 -13.17 10.22 -5.35
C GLY A 1075 -13.38 8.95 -4.52
N GLN A 1076 -14.58 8.76 -3.97
CA GLN A 1076 -14.92 7.66 -3.06
C GLN A 1076 -16.07 6.79 -3.58
N GLN A 1077 -16.44 6.91 -4.86
CA GLN A 1077 -17.44 6.05 -5.50
C GLN A 1077 -16.78 4.83 -6.15
N THR A 1078 -17.45 3.68 -6.02
CA THR A 1078 -17.07 2.38 -6.57
C THR A 1078 -18.12 1.91 -7.55
N PHE A 1079 -17.70 1.41 -8.71
CA PHE A 1079 -18.57 1.02 -9.80
C PHE A 1079 -18.63 -0.52 -9.93
N PRO A 1080 -19.83 -1.08 -10.17
CA PRO A 1080 -20.10 -2.51 -10.31
C PRO A 1080 -19.70 -3.04 -11.68
N ALA A 1081 -19.97 -4.31 -12.01
CA ALA A 1081 -19.99 -4.75 -13.41
C ALA A 1081 -21.20 -4.18 -14.18
N ILE A 1082 -22.39 -4.07 -13.57
CA ILE A 1082 -23.57 -3.40 -14.17
C ILE A 1082 -24.11 -2.30 -13.24
N TRP A 1083 -24.11 -1.05 -13.71
CA TRP A 1083 -24.65 0.09 -13.00
C TRP A 1083 -26.00 0.51 -13.58
N LEU A 1084 -27.03 0.49 -12.73
CA LEU A 1084 -28.41 0.85 -13.04
C LEU A 1084 -28.73 2.15 -12.31
N PHE A 1085 -28.51 3.28 -12.98
CA PHE A 1085 -28.58 4.62 -12.38
C PHE A 1085 -29.80 5.42 -12.85
N SER A 1086 -30.85 5.40 -12.03
CA SER A 1086 -31.99 6.28 -12.21
C SER A 1086 -31.63 7.69 -11.75
N ALA A 1087 -31.60 8.64 -12.68
CA ALA A 1087 -31.12 9.99 -12.44
C ALA A 1087 -32.16 11.05 -12.86
N SER A 1088 -31.79 12.00 -13.73
CA SER A 1088 -32.56 13.22 -14.01
C SER A 1088 -33.71 13.05 -15.02
N LYS A 1089 -34.00 11.82 -15.46
CA LYS A 1089 -35.12 11.44 -16.34
C LYS A 1089 -35.71 10.08 -15.96
N GLU A 1090 -36.88 9.75 -16.50
CA GLU A 1090 -37.61 8.49 -16.26
C GLU A 1090 -36.72 7.25 -16.51
N PHE A 1091 -36.79 6.27 -15.61
CA PHE A 1091 -36.01 5.03 -15.63
C PHE A 1091 -36.93 3.82 -15.51
N ARG A 1092 -37.29 3.22 -16.65
CA ARG A 1092 -38.22 2.09 -16.74
C ARG A 1092 -37.96 1.26 -18.00
N GLY A 1093 -38.67 0.14 -18.15
CA GLY A 1093 -38.61 -0.68 -19.36
C GLY A 1093 -37.28 -1.45 -19.51
N ILE A 1094 -36.43 -1.48 -18.48
CA ILE A 1094 -35.11 -2.11 -18.58
C ILE A 1094 -35.25 -3.63 -18.52
N ARG A 1095 -34.65 -4.33 -19.48
CA ARG A 1095 -34.59 -5.79 -19.54
C ARG A 1095 -33.14 -6.23 -19.62
N VAL A 1096 -32.67 -7.01 -18.65
CA VAL A 1096 -31.34 -7.63 -18.66
C VAL A 1096 -31.52 -9.13 -18.67
N SER A 1097 -30.82 -9.86 -19.54
CA SER A 1097 -31.06 -11.29 -19.74
C SER A 1097 -29.80 -12.07 -20.06
N ASP A 1098 -29.68 -13.29 -19.52
CA ASP A 1098 -28.63 -14.26 -19.85
C ASP A 1098 -27.20 -13.69 -19.63
N VAL A 1099 -26.98 -13.02 -18.49
CA VAL A 1099 -25.72 -12.30 -18.20
C VAL A 1099 -24.89 -13.00 -17.12
N ASP A 1100 -23.60 -13.19 -17.38
CA ASP A 1100 -22.64 -13.74 -16.43
C ASP A 1100 -21.61 -12.70 -16.00
N ILE A 1101 -21.56 -12.40 -14.70
CA ILE A 1101 -20.57 -11.54 -14.06
C ILE A 1101 -19.56 -12.42 -13.32
N GLN A 1102 -18.26 -12.22 -13.61
CA GLN A 1102 -17.17 -12.96 -13.01
C GLN A 1102 -16.07 -12.04 -12.44
N SER A 1103 -15.75 -12.24 -11.16
CA SER A 1103 -14.69 -11.58 -10.42
C SER A 1103 -14.69 -10.03 -10.50
N PRO A 1104 -15.85 -9.36 -10.34
CA PRO A 1104 -15.93 -7.90 -10.45
C PRO A 1104 -15.06 -7.21 -9.39
N THR A 1105 -14.52 -6.03 -9.71
CA THR A 1105 -13.56 -5.30 -8.87
C THR A 1105 -14.13 -4.95 -7.49
N TYR A 1106 -15.41 -4.55 -7.44
CA TYR A 1106 -16.09 -4.18 -6.18
C TYR A 1106 -17.46 -4.83 -6.01
N SER A 1107 -18.33 -4.79 -7.03
CA SER A 1107 -19.66 -5.39 -6.93
C SER A 1107 -20.22 -5.85 -8.28
N GLY A 1108 -21.20 -6.77 -8.27
CA GLY A 1108 -21.78 -7.32 -9.48
C GLY A 1108 -22.77 -6.38 -10.17
N ILE A 1109 -23.88 -6.08 -9.50
CA ILE A 1109 -24.92 -5.16 -9.99
C ILE A 1109 -25.22 -4.11 -8.92
N MET A 1110 -25.17 -2.82 -9.27
CA MET A 1110 -25.54 -1.73 -8.36
C MET A 1110 -26.73 -0.92 -8.89
N PHE A 1111 -27.77 -0.81 -8.09
CA PHE A 1111 -28.87 0.14 -8.27
C PHE A 1111 -28.57 1.43 -7.51
N GLN A 1112 -28.76 2.57 -8.16
CA GLN A 1112 -28.55 3.90 -7.58
C GLN A 1112 -29.64 4.87 -8.06
N THR A 1113 -29.99 5.82 -7.20
CA THR A 1113 -30.94 6.90 -7.51
C THR A 1113 -30.29 8.26 -7.25
N LYS A 1114 -30.44 9.20 -8.18
CA LYS A 1114 -29.98 10.60 -8.00
C LYS A 1114 -30.94 11.37 -7.10
N TYR A 1115 -30.39 12.24 -6.26
CA TYR A 1115 -31.13 13.10 -5.35
C TYR A 1115 -30.86 14.58 -5.64
N ASP A 1116 -31.93 15.39 -5.64
CA ASP A 1116 -31.85 16.84 -5.45
C ASP A 1116 -32.11 17.15 -3.97
N GLY A 1117 -31.04 17.48 -3.24
CA GLY A 1117 -31.04 17.61 -1.79
C GLY A 1117 -31.49 16.32 -1.09
N THR A 1118 -32.71 16.29 -0.59
CA THR A 1118 -33.32 15.12 0.09
C THR A 1118 -34.39 14.42 -0.75
N THR A 1119 -34.64 14.87 -1.99
CA THR A 1119 -35.69 14.33 -2.87
C THR A 1119 -35.07 13.43 -3.95
N PRO A 1120 -35.47 12.16 -4.08
CA PRO A 1120 -35.06 11.34 -5.22
C PRO A 1120 -35.71 11.87 -6.51
N GLU A 1121 -34.94 12.02 -7.58
CA GLU A 1121 -35.44 12.61 -8.84
C GLU A 1121 -36.39 11.66 -9.58
N HIS A 1122 -35.95 10.41 -9.83
CA HIS A 1122 -36.78 9.37 -10.44
C HIS A 1122 -36.52 8.00 -9.78
N PRO A 1123 -37.56 7.19 -9.52
CA PRO A 1123 -37.41 5.81 -9.06
C PRO A 1123 -37.03 4.87 -10.21
N VAL A 1124 -36.39 3.74 -9.88
CA VAL A 1124 -36.24 2.60 -10.79
C VAL A 1124 -37.58 1.86 -10.89
N GLU A 1125 -38.25 1.96 -12.04
CA GLU A 1125 -39.49 1.23 -12.32
C GLU A 1125 -39.27 0.12 -13.36
N ASP A 1126 -40.25 -0.78 -13.51
CA ASP A 1126 -40.36 -1.81 -14.56
C ASP A 1126 -38.99 -2.33 -15.06
N THR A 1127 -38.20 -2.87 -14.14
CA THR A 1127 -36.83 -3.34 -14.39
C THR A 1127 -36.74 -4.82 -14.06
N VAL A 1128 -36.42 -5.64 -15.07
CA VAL A 1128 -36.46 -7.12 -14.97
C VAL A 1128 -35.12 -7.71 -15.41
N LEU A 1129 -34.59 -8.60 -14.59
CA LEU A 1129 -33.31 -9.27 -14.79
C LEU A 1129 -33.50 -10.80 -14.76
N THR A 1130 -33.16 -11.47 -15.86
CA THR A 1130 -33.45 -12.89 -16.09
C THR A 1130 -32.17 -13.68 -16.34
N ASN A 1131 -32.03 -14.88 -15.77
CA ASN A 1131 -30.87 -15.78 -15.98
C ASN A 1131 -29.51 -15.09 -15.71
N VAL A 1132 -29.43 -14.28 -14.65
CA VAL A 1132 -28.19 -13.59 -14.26
C VAL A 1132 -27.36 -14.49 -13.36
N SER A 1133 -26.05 -14.59 -13.61
CA SER A 1133 -25.08 -15.18 -12.69
C SER A 1133 -24.09 -14.12 -12.18
N ILE A 1134 -23.81 -14.11 -10.88
CA ILE A 1134 -22.76 -13.27 -10.28
C ILE A 1134 -21.85 -14.14 -9.43
N THR A 1135 -20.56 -14.14 -9.79
CA THR A 1135 -19.56 -15.03 -9.18
C THR A 1135 -18.25 -14.30 -8.88
N GLY A 1136 -17.62 -14.60 -7.74
CA GLY A 1136 -16.31 -14.06 -7.39
C GLY A 1136 -16.30 -12.60 -6.92
N ALA A 1137 -17.43 -12.05 -6.44
CA ALA A 1137 -17.43 -10.70 -5.85
C ALA A 1137 -16.77 -10.72 -4.47
N HIS A 1138 -15.44 -10.67 -4.46
CA HIS A 1138 -14.60 -10.75 -3.26
C HIS A 1138 -14.36 -9.37 -2.62
N ARG A 1139 -13.87 -9.41 -1.38
CA ARG A 1139 -13.36 -8.21 -0.67
C ARG A 1139 -12.09 -7.72 -1.36
N SER A 1140 -12.03 -6.42 -1.68
CA SER A 1140 -10.91 -5.84 -2.43
C SER A 1140 -9.66 -5.67 -1.58
N GLY A 1141 -9.78 -5.53 -0.25
CA GLY A 1141 -8.65 -5.30 0.65
C GLY A 1141 -7.94 -3.96 0.48
N ASP A 1142 -8.47 -3.08 -0.36
CA ASP A 1142 -7.95 -1.75 -0.67
C ASP A 1142 -8.70 -0.64 0.12
N ALA A 1143 -8.46 0.63 -0.24
CA ALA A 1143 -9.12 1.77 0.39
C ALA A 1143 -10.67 1.77 0.24
N PHE A 1144 -11.22 0.96 -0.67
CA PHE A 1144 -12.64 0.90 -0.98
C PHE A 1144 -13.33 -0.35 -0.41
N ASP A 1145 -12.63 -1.18 0.39
CA ASP A 1145 -13.10 -2.49 0.83
C ASP A 1145 -14.54 -2.50 1.41
N ALA A 1146 -14.93 -1.47 2.16
CA ALA A 1146 -16.27 -1.34 2.73
C ALA A 1146 -17.40 -1.36 1.68
N LYS A 1147 -17.12 -0.90 0.46
CA LYS A 1147 -18.02 -0.91 -0.72
C LYS A 1147 -17.79 -2.11 -1.65
N SER A 1148 -16.85 -3.00 -1.32
CA SER A 1148 -16.50 -4.21 -2.08
C SER A 1148 -17.21 -5.48 -1.60
N GLY A 1149 -17.11 -6.54 -2.42
CA GLY A 1149 -17.54 -7.88 -2.10
C GLY A 1149 -19.01 -8.19 -2.31
N ILE A 1150 -19.75 -7.33 -3.04
CA ILE A 1150 -21.22 -7.36 -3.07
C ILE A 1150 -21.73 -7.95 -4.39
N GLY A 1151 -22.56 -8.99 -4.34
CA GLY A 1151 -23.19 -9.54 -5.55
C GLY A 1151 -24.19 -8.55 -6.18
N ILE A 1152 -25.25 -8.20 -5.44
CA ILE A 1152 -26.21 -7.15 -5.84
C ILE A 1152 -26.32 -6.10 -4.73
N TRP A 1153 -26.21 -4.82 -5.09
CA TRP A 1153 -26.25 -3.70 -4.17
C TRP A 1153 -27.40 -2.74 -4.52
N ALA A 1154 -28.36 -2.57 -3.61
CA ALA A 1154 -29.20 -1.38 -3.60
C ALA A 1154 -28.46 -0.32 -2.77
N ASN A 1155 -27.81 0.62 -3.44
CA ASN A 1155 -26.83 1.51 -2.80
C ASN A 1155 -27.51 2.40 -1.75
N GLU A 1156 -27.11 2.27 -0.48
CA GLU A 1156 -27.71 3.05 0.61
C GLU A 1156 -27.23 4.51 0.68
N LEU A 1157 -26.04 4.81 0.17
CA LEU A 1157 -25.43 6.16 0.12
C LEU A 1157 -24.19 6.14 -0.79
N PRO A 1158 -24.26 6.63 -2.04
CA PRO A 1158 -23.09 6.66 -2.93
C PRO A 1158 -22.03 7.66 -2.43
N GLU A 1159 -22.46 8.86 -2.07
CA GLU A 1159 -21.63 9.98 -1.60
C GLU A 1159 -22.43 10.96 -0.71
N PRO A 1160 -21.78 11.87 0.04
CA PRO A 1160 -22.48 12.84 0.89
C PRO A 1160 -23.42 13.76 0.09
N GLY A 1161 -24.64 13.96 0.58
CA GLY A 1161 -25.66 14.76 -0.11
C GLY A 1161 -26.43 14.02 -1.19
N GLN A 1162 -26.24 12.70 -1.32
CA GLN A 1162 -27.16 11.80 -2.03
C GLN A 1162 -27.92 10.91 -1.04
N GLY A 1163 -28.81 10.06 -1.54
CA GLY A 1163 -29.64 9.15 -0.74
C GLY A 1163 -29.65 7.71 -1.24
N PRO A 1164 -30.46 6.84 -0.61
CA PRO A 1164 -30.57 5.44 -0.98
C PRO A 1164 -31.25 5.22 -2.34
N ALA A 1165 -30.96 4.10 -3.00
CA ALA A 1165 -31.71 3.66 -4.17
C ALA A 1165 -33.23 3.61 -3.89
N VAL A 1166 -34.04 3.98 -4.90
CA VAL A 1166 -35.51 4.05 -4.82
C VAL A 1166 -36.16 3.29 -5.97
N GLY A 1167 -37.22 2.54 -5.69
CA GLY A 1167 -38.00 1.81 -6.70
C GLY A 1167 -37.96 0.29 -6.51
N SER A 1168 -37.94 -0.47 -7.61
CA SER A 1168 -37.86 -1.93 -7.54
C SER A 1168 -37.28 -2.57 -8.80
N ALA A 1169 -36.68 -3.75 -8.61
CA ALA A 1169 -36.28 -4.63 -9.69
C ALA A 1169 -36.67 -6.08 -9.40
N THR A 1170 -36.95 -6.85 -10.45
CA THR A 1170 -37.36 -8.26 -10.36
C THR A 1170 -36.32 -9.18 -10.98
N PHE A 1171 -35.93 -10.21 -10.23
CA PHE A 1171 -34.94 -11.20 -10.63
C PHE A 1171 -35.57 -12.59 -10.80
N THR A 1172 -35.41 -13.19 -11.98
CA THR A 1172 -35.85 -14.55 -12.29
C THR A 1172 -34.65 -15.41 -12.70
N GLY A 1173 -34.47 -16.59 -12.11
CA GLY A 1173 -33.34 -17.48 -12.44
C GLY A 1173 -31.96 -16.93 -12.03
N LEU A 1174 -31.90 -16.15 -10.95
CA LEU A 1174 -30.66 -15.57 -10.42
C LEU A 1174 -29.76 -16.63 -9.76
N THR A 1175 -28.49 -16.68 -10.17
CA THR A 1175 -27.44 -17.53 -9.57
C THR A 1175 -26.38 -16.66 -8.89
N LEU A 1176 -26.10 -16.93 -7.62
CA LEU A 1176 -25.03 -16.28 -6.86
C LEU A 1176 -24.12 -17.36 -6.24
N ALA A 1177 -22.81 -17.18 -6.31
CA ALA A 1177 -21.83 -18.03 -5.64
C ALA A 1177 -20.50 -17.29 -5.46
N ASP A 1178 -19.71 -17.66 -4.44
CA ASP A 1178 -18.36 -17.09 -4.23
C ASP A 1178 -18.33 -15.55 -4.12
N ASN A 1179 -19.33 -14.97 -3.44
CA ASN A 1179 -19.41 -13.54 -3.13
C ASN A 1179 -19.24 -13.35 -1.61
N ALA A 1180 -18.65 -12.22 -1.17
CA ALA A 1180 -18.50 -11.94 0.25
C ALA A 1180 -19.81 -11.49 0.94
N GLU A 1181 -20.70 -10.83 0.18
CA GLU A 1181 -22.07 -10.47 0.56
C GLU A 1181 -22.96 -10.60 -0.69
N ASP A 1182 -23.74 -11.68 -0.79
CA ASP A 1182 -24.53 -11.97 -1.99
C ASP A 1182 -25.44 -10.81 -2.42
N ILE A 1183 -26.22 -10.23 -1.48
CA ILE A 1183 -27.11 -9.10 -1.77
C ILE A 1183 -27.14 -8.13 -0.57
N ARG A 1184 -26.63 -6.91 -0.78
CA ARG A 1184 -26.75 -5.78 0.15
C ARG A 1184 -27.96 -4.92 -0.24
N ASN A 1185 -29.02 -4.99 0.55
CA ASN A 1185 -30.07 -3.97 0.56
C ASN A 1185 -30.37 -3.59 2.01
N ARG A 1186 -30.03 -2.36 2.38
CA ARG A 1186 -30.25 -1.79 3.73
C ARG A 1186 -31.29 -0.67 3.72
N THR A 1187 -31.93 -0.43 2.58
CA THR A 1187 -32.90 0.64 2.38
C THR A 1187 -34.33 0.09 2.48
N THR A 1188 -35.27 0.92 2.89
CA THR A 1188 -36.72 0.64 2.80
C THR A 1188 -37.36 1.23 1.53
N THR A 1189 -36.56 1.91 0.70
CA THR A 1189 -37.00 2.60 -0.52
C THR A 1189 -36.79 1.78 -1.79
N PHE A 1190 -35.97 0.72 -1.74
CA PHE A 1190 -35.74 -0.20 -2.86
C PHE A 1190 -36.22 -1.63 -2.58
N THR A 1191 -36.97 -2.22 -3.51
CA THR A 1191 -37.44 -3.62 -3.41
C THR A 1191 -36.77 -4.51 -4.45
N ILE A 1192 -36.08 -5.57 -3.99
CA ILE A 1192 -35.52 -6.63 -4.85
C ILE A 1192 -36.47 -7.83 -4.81
N ASN A 1193 -37.32 -7.97 -5.83
CA ASN A 1193 -38.17 -9.15 -5.99
C ASN A 1193 -37.33 -10.31 -6.55
N ARG A 1194 -37.54 -11.53 -6.05
CA ARG A 1194 -36.92 -12.76 -6.56
C ARG A 1194 -38.01 -13.80 -6.82
N THR A 1195 -37.97 -14.46 -7.98
CA THR A 1195 -38.99 -15.41 -8.46
C THR A 1195 -38.34 -16.66 -9.03
#